data_AF-A0A952CSN9-F1
#
_entry.id   AF-A0A952CSN9-F1
#
_cell.length_a   1.000
_cell.length_b   1.000
_cell.length_c   1.000
_cell.angle_alpha   90.00
_cell.angle_beta   90.00
_cell.angle_gamma   90.00
#
_symmetry.space_group_name_H-M   'P 1'
#
loop_
_entity.id
_entity.type
_entity.pdbx_description
1 polymer ?
#
loop_
_entity_poly.entity_id
_entity_poly.type
_entity_poly.pdbx_seq_one_letter_code
_entity_poly.pdbx_strand_id
1 'polypeptide(L)'
;MRKIRLITLLAMMLPVLAHAQRYIGIATSNWSGTNGMYLNPANIADSRHKFTIDLFSLNLGVNNNLAQINGGISGLTNIGDDGVNSALTFQNQSEFSLLAPYFELRGPGVMVSINSKHSFAITTRVRAMNQFHNFNQDLYRFVTDSSYKVDFTSNQPVSINTDEFNYTTHGWSEVGLSYGGVIYDGGKHFVKGGLTVRYLMGAAYISTVASGINATAYPLRDSLIITNTNMSFGSNITGNDGFGTSPGDFLGGSGNGFGGDLGFVYEWRPNNEKYKYDMDGKTGISDRSKNKYKLRVSASIVDFGSIKYKNNNFTANIRNKTGQAATMKGSELADSFTSYDKLVRYTSNHNLAVDSGTGTSVSKVYLPTNMILGVDFHAVKGLYVNAMFMMNMVNRENFGTSFYNQLTVTPRWDTRVFSAGIPLTYDFLTKSLKYGLGLRVGGFFLGSDDLTGILGNGYGANFYMGASIPINNKKPKDSDGDGVSNKKDKCKNEKGVWEERGCPNPDKDGDGVLDKDDKCPDVAGSKTAEGCPDTDLDGVADAEDRCPTEAGAPGLQGCPDRDSDGVADLDDACPDVAGLAQYKGCPDSDNDGISDNEDKCPNAAGPIANEGCPDTDNDGIADNLDKCPTVPGTTNNYGCPEVSVEVKKRLAFAATAIQFDLGKASIKKTSYKLLDEVVSILNEYKDYNMTIDGYTDNTGDDAKN
;
A
#
# COMPACT_ATOMS: atom_id res chain seq x y z
N MET A 1 -19.84 -36.76 -55.45
CA MET A 1 -20.13 -36.65 -54.00
C MET A 1 -18.87 -36.38 -53.13
N ARG A 2 -17.86 -35.65 -53.64
CA ARG A 2 -16.63 -35.28 -52.89
C ARG A 2 -16.41 -33.76 -52.77
N LYS A 3 -17.34 -32.95 -53.29
CA LYS A 3 -17.26 -31.47 -53.37
C LYS A 3 -17.78 -30.73 -52.13
N ILE A 4 -18.10 -31.46 -51.05
CA ILE A 4 -18.67 -30.95 -49.80
C ILE A 4 -17.67 -31.24 -48.67
N ARG A 5 -16.48 -30.62 -48.71
CA ARG A 5 -15.53 -30.64 -47.57
C ARG A 5 -14.93 -29.28 -47.25
N LEU A 6 -14.62 -28.46 -48.26
CA LEU A 6 -14.29 -27.05 -48.02
C LEU A 6 -15.54 -26.25 -47.62
N ILE A 7 -16.68 -26.55 -48.26
CA ILE A 7 -18.00 -26.00 -47.92
C ILE A 7 -18.48 -26.51 -46.57
N THR A 8 -18.18 -27.73 -46.15
CA THR A 8 -18.59 -28.24 -44.82
C THR A 8 -17.71 -27.73 -43.68
N LEU A 9 -16.48 -27.28 -43.94
CA LEU A 9 -15.73 -26.50 -42.94
C LEU A 9 -16.33 -25.09 -42.78
N LEU A 10 -16.93 -24.56 -43.85
CA LEU A 10 -17.68 -23.30 -43.85
C LEU A 10 -19.13 -23.46 -43.33
N ALA A 11 -19.75 -24.64 -43.52
CA ALA A 11 -21.18 -24.92 -43.29
C ALA A 11 -21.46 -25.75 -42.02
N MET A 12 -20.49 -26.46 -41.43
CA MET A 12 -20.62 -27.01 -40.07
C MET A 12 -20.36 -25.96 -38.97
N MET A 13 -20.10 -24.70 -39.36
CA MET A 13 -20.05 -23.52 -38.48
C MET A 13 -21.21 -22.54 -38.79
N LEU A 14 -22.36 -23.06 -39.19
CA LEU A 14 -23.54 -22.28 -39.57
C LEU A 14 -24.78 -23.08 -39.12
N PRO A 15 -25.44 -22.66 -38.02
CA PRO A 15 -26.07 -21.36 -37.95
C PRO A 15 -25.61 -20.54 -36.74
N VAL A 16 -25.04 -19.37 -37.03
CA VAL A 16 -25.13 -18.06 -36.33
C VAL A 16 -23.94 -17.28 -36.88
N LEU A 17 -24.11 -16.74 -38.09
CA LEU A 17 -23.09 -15.92 -38.73
C LEU A 17 -23.22 -14.47 -38.26
N ALA A 18 -22.32 -14.07 -37.37
CA ALA A 18 -21.88 -12.69 -37.24
C ALA A 18 -20.51 -12.70 -36.58
N HIS A 19 -19.51 -12.25 -37.31
CA HIS A 19 -18.12 -12.51 -37.03
C HIS A 19 -17.33 -11.20 -37.40
N ALA A 20 -16.46 -10.57 -36.53
CA ALA A 20 -15.15 -9.77 -36.59
C ALA A 20 -14.76 -8.84 -35.40
N GLN A 21 -13.75 -9.17 -34.56
CA GLN A 21 -12.88 -8.27 -33.73
C GLN A 21 -13.29 -6.82 -33.34
N ARG A 22 -13.11 -6.29 -32.12
CA ARG A 22 -12.42 -6.64 -30.86
C ARG A 22 -13.45 -6.40 -29.73
N TYR A 23 -13.02 -6.22 -28.49
CA TYR A 23 -13.90 -5.91 -27.37
C TYR A 23 -13.91 -4.39 -27.10
N ILE A 24 -13.73 -3.51 -28.09
CA ILE A 24 -13.42 -2.08 -27.89
C ILE A 24 -14.51 -1.37 -27.07
N GLY A 25 -15.77 -1.71 -27.33
CA GLY A 25 -16.92 -1.20 -26.59
C GLY A 25 -16.84 -1.42 -25.06
N ILE A 26 -16.06 -2.40 -24.59
CA ILE A 26 -15.93 -2.74 -23.16
C ILE A 26 -14.49 -2.77 -22.63
N ALA A 27 -13.48 -3.05 -23.44
CA ALA A 27 -12.09 -3.25 -23.03
C ALA A 27 -11.41 -1.95 -22.61
N THR A 28 -11.95 -0.81 -23.06
CA THR A 28 -11.51 0.53 -22.62
C THR A 28 -12.08 0.92 -21.25
N SER A 29 -13.07 0.17 -20.73
CA SER A 29 -13.63 0.38 -19.38
C SER A 29 -12.56 0.24 -18.30
N ASN A 30 -12.71 1.06 -17.25
CA ASN A 30 -11.91 0.97 -16.04
C ASN A 30 -12.22 -0.26 -15.17
N TRP A 31 -13.29 -0.98 -15.51
CA TRP A 31 -13.77 -2.17 -14.82
C TRP A 31 -13.69 -3.41 -15.72
N SER A 32 -12.97 -3.34 -16.84
CA SER A 32 -12.86 -4.39 -17.85
C SER A 32 -12.10 -5.65 -17.40
N GLY A 33 -11.44 -5.62 -16.24
CA GLY A 33 -10.63 -6.75 -15.76
C GLY A 33 -9.44 -7.00 -16.67
N THR A 34 -9.22 -8.25 -17.05
CA THR A 34 -8.16 -8.63 -17.99
C THR A 34 -8.44 -8.19 -19.42
N ASN A 35 -9.66 -7.84 -19.80
CA ASN A 35 -9.95 -7.41 -21.18
C ASN A 35 -9.16 -6.16 -21.60
N GLY A 36 -8.92 -5.23 -20.67
CA GLY A 36 -8.08 -4.05 -20.92
C GLY A 36 -6.60 -4.39 -21.10
N MET A 37 -6.13 -5.53 -20.58
CA MET A 37 -4.75 -6.00 -20.70
C MET A 37 -4.35 -6.26 -22.16
N TYR A 38 -5.25 -6.83 -22.95
CA TYR A 38 -5.03 -7.13 -24.38
C TYR A 38 -4.94 -5.88 -25.26
N LEU A 39 -5.34 -4.71 -24.75
CA LEU A 39 -5.06 -3.42 -25.39
C LEU A 39 -3.75 -2.84 -24.87
N ASN A 40 -3.52 -2.93 -23.56
CA ASN A 40 -2.28 -2.47 -22.95
C ASN A 40 -2.07 -3.21 -21.62
N PRO A 41 -0.97 -3.97 -21.46
CA PRO A 41 -0.73 -4.76 -20.25
C PRO A 41 -0.58 -3.91 -18.98
N ALA A 42 -0.25 -2.61 -19.08
CA ALA A 42 -0.20 -1.72 -17.93
C ALA A 42 -1.57 -1.46 -17.28
N ASN A 43 -2.68 -1.77 -17.98
CA ASN A 43 -4.04 -1.55 -17.46
C ASN A 43 -4.39 -2.42 -16.25
N ILE A 44 -3.66 -3.51 -15.99
CA ILE A 44 -3.87 -4.33 -14.79
C ILE A 44 -3.27 -3.70 -13.53
N ALA A 45 -2.41 -2.69 -13.67
CA ALA A 45 -1.86 -1.93 -12.54
C ALA A 45 -2.85 -0.90 -11.99
N ASP A 46 -2.87 -0.70 -10.66
CA ASP A 46 -3.90 0.10 -9.95
C ASP A 46 -5.32 -0.29 -10.39
N SER A 47 -5.56 -1.59 -10.59
CA SER A 47 -6.87 -2.12 -10.99
C SER A 47 -7.94 -1.85 -9.92
N ARG A 48 -9.17 -1.63 -10.39
CA ARG A 48 -10.35 -1.52 -9.53
C ARG A 48 -10.79 -2.87 -8.97
N HIS A 49 -10.30 -3.95 -9.57
CA HIS A 49 -10.44 -5.31 -9.06
C HIS A 49 -9.27 -5.69 -8.16
N LYS A 50 -9.56 -6.28 -7.01
CA LYS A 50 -8.56 -6.97 -6.19
C LYS A 50 -8.21 -8.31 -6.85
N PHE A 51 -9.21 -8.96 -7.41
CA PHE A 51 -9.10 -10.26 -8.05
C PHE A 51 -10.14 -10.38 -9.18
N THR A 52 -9.81 -11.07 -10.26
CA THR A 52 -10.73 -11.38 -11.34
C THR A 52 -10.49 -12.80 -11.82
N ILE A 53 -11.54 -13.61 -11.91
CA ILE A 53 -11.52 -14.90 -12.60
C ILE A 53 -12.19 -14.72 -13.95
N ASP A 54 -11.47 -14.96 -15.04
CA ASP A 54 -12.06 -14.99 -16.37
C ASP A 54 -12.56 -16.41 -16.63
N LEU A 55 -13.86 -16.57 -16.85
CA LEU A 55 -14.45 -17.87 -17.14
C LEU A 55 -14.26 -18.18 -18.62
N PHE A 56 -14.81 -17.33 -19.47
CA PHE A 56 -14.62 -17.39 -20.91
C PHE A 56 -14.91 -16.04 -21.55
N SER A 57 -14.34 -15.80 -22.73
CA SER A 57 -14.68 -14.69 -23.59
C SER A 57 -14.57 -15.12 -25.04
N LEU A 58 -15.69 -15.09 -25.75
CA LEU A 58 -15.79 -15.44 -27.17
C LEU A 58 -15.83 -14.18 -28.01
N ASN A 59 -15.05 -14.17 -29.08
CA ASN A 59 -15.10 -13.16 -30.11
C ASN A 59 -14.98 -13.81 -31.48
N LEU A 60 -15.88 -13.39 -32.37
CA LEU A 60 -16.06 -13.97 -33.68
C LEU A 60 -15.73 -12.92 -34.76
N GLY A 61 -15.48 -13.35 -36.02
CA GLY A 61 -14.63 -12.74 -37.10
C GLY A 61 -14.90 -12.60 -38.65
N VAL A 62 -15.28 -11.48 -39.29
CA VAL A 62 -15.28 -11.12 -40.73
C VAL A 62 -15.08 -9.61 -40.98
N ASN A 63 -13.97 -9.22 -41.61
CA ASN A 63 -13.78 -7.85 -42.10
C ASN A 63 -13.19 -7.91 -43.50
N ASN A 64 -13.76 -7.18 -44.45
CA ASN A 64 -13.39 -7.34 -45.85
C ASN A 64 -13.72 -6.10 -46.69
N ASN A 65 -13.05 -5.90 -47.82
CA ASN A 65 -13.52 -4.94 -48.83
C ASN A 65 -14.09 -5.62 -50.09
N LEU A 66 -14.08 -6.96 -50.17
CA LEU A 66 -14.54 -7.75 -51.32
C LEU A 66 -16.03 -7.60 -51.59
N ALA A 67 -16.84 -7.72 -50.53
CA ALA A 67 -18.28 -7.73 -50.60
C ALA A 67 -18.90 -7.04 -49.38
N GLN A 68 -19.94 -6.26 -49.67
CA GLN A 68 -20.79 -5.65 -48.65
C GLN A 68 -21.83 -6.68 -48.21
N ILE A 69 -22.06 -6.78 -46.91
CA ILE A 69 -23.08 -7.61 -46.29
C ILE A 69 -24.42 -6.89 -46.41
N ASN A 70 -25.35 -7.49 -47.14
CA ASN A 70 -26.72 -7.03 -47.32
C ASN A 70 -27.71 -7.96 -46.61
N GLY A 71 -28.87 -7.43 -46.24
CA GLY A 71 -29.93 -8.24 -45.59
C GLY A 71 -29.64 -8.57 -44.11
N GLY A 72 -28.57 -8.00 -43.54
CA GLY A 72 -28.22 -8.12 -42.13
C GLY A 72 -27.95 -9.55 -41.69
N ILE A 73 -28.18 -9.83 -40.40
CA ILE A 73 -27.94 -11.14 -39.80
C ILE A 73 -28.83 -12.26 -40.41
N SER A 74 -30.02 -11.89 -40.91
CA SER A 74 -30.94 -12.82 -41.58
C SER A 74 -30.41 -13.25 -42.95
N GLY A 75 -29.84 -12.31 -43.73
CA GLY A 75 -29.19 -12.64 -45.00
C GLY A 75 -27.99 -13.58 -44.79
N LEU A 76 -27.15 -13.30 -43.78
CA LEU A 76 -25.98 -14.12 -43.47
C LEU A 76 -26.36 -15.55 -43.03
N THR A 77 -27.46 -15.74 -42.29
CA THR A 77 -27.86 -17.07 -41.80
C THR A 77 -28.46 -17.97 -42.88
N ASN A 78 -28.91 -17.41 -44.01
CA ASN A 78 -29.61 -18.12 -45.09
C ASN A 78 -28.79 -18.31 -46.38
N ILE A 79 -27.48 -18.00 -46.36
CA ILE A 79 -26.57 -18.10 -47.52
C ILE A 79 -26.59 -19.49 -48.20
N GLY A 80 -26.85 -20.57 -47.44
CA GLY A 80 -26.91 -21.93 -47.95
C GLY A 80 -28.11 -22.20 -48.85
N ASP A 81 -29.26 -21.60 -48.57
CA ASP A 81 -30.53 -21.85 -49.26
C ASP A 81 -30.76 -20.86 -50.42
N ASP A 82 -30.38 -19.60 -50.24
CA ASP A 82 -30.66 -18.51 -51.19
C ASP A 82 -29.45 -18.15 -52.09
N GLY A 83 -28.32 -18.82 -51.88
CA GLY A 83 -27.05 -18.51 -52.55
C GLY A 83 -26.37 -17.24 -52.03
N VAL A 84 -25.06 -17.13 -52.24
CA VAL A 84 -24.22 -16.09 -51.62
C VAL A 84 -24.59 -14.67 -52.08
N ASN A 85 -25.13 -14.52 -53.29
CA ASN A 85 -25.51 -13.22 -53.86
C ASN A 85 -26.77 -12.61 -53.23
N SER A 86 -27.55 -13.37 -52.44
CA SER A 86 -28.70 -12.83 -51.69
C SER A 86 -28.28 -12.07 -50.44
N ALA A 87 -27.10 -12.38 -49.89
CA ALA A 87 -26.57 -11.81 -48.65
C ALA A 87 -25.34 -10.92 -48.85
N LEU A 88 -24.65 -11.03 -49.99
CA LEU A 88 -23.43 -10.28 -50.26
C LEU A 88 -23.51 -9.55 -51.61
N THR A 89 -23.24 -8.25 -51.64
CA THR A 89 -22.93 -7.52 -52.89
C THR A 89 -21.43 -7.43 -53.06
N PHE A 90 -20.92 -8.17 -54.03
CA PHE A 90 -19.52 -8.09 -54.45
C PHE A 90 -19.21 -6.74 -55.08
N GLN A 91 -18.15 -6.10 -54.60
CA GLN A 91 -17.63 -4.87 -55.19
C GLN A 91 -16.81 -5.23 -56.42
N ASN A 92 -16.76 -4.32 -57.39
CA ASN A 92 -15.91 -4.47 -58.56
C ASN A 92 -14.59 -3.72 -58.33
N GLN A 93 -13.52 -4.45 -58.02
CA GLN A 93 -12.19 -3.91 -57.76
C GLN A 93 -11.12 -4.88 -58.28
N SER A 94 -9.90 -4.40 -58.51
CA SER A 94 -8.80 -5.26 -58.98
C SER A 94 -8.32 -6.23 -57.91
N GLU A 95 -8.27 -5.77 -56.65
CA GLU A 95 -7.75 -6.51 -55.51
C GLU A 95 -8.65 -6.35 -54.29
N PHE A 96 -8.67 -7.38 -53.44
CA PHE A 96 -9.40 -7.36 -52.18
C PHE A 96 -8.56 -7.88 -51.02
N SER A 97 -9.02 -7.55 -49.83
CA SER A 97 -8.54 -8.05 -48.55
C SER A 97 -9.74 -8.56 -47.75
N LEU A 98 -9.56 -9.70 -47.09
CA LEU A 98 -10.60 -10.43 -46.37
C LEU A 98 -9.96 -11.09 -45.15
N LEU A 99 -10.46 -10.80 -43.95
CA LEU A 99 -10.16 -11.54 -42.73
C LEU A 99 -11.44 -12.30 -42.34
N ALA A 100 -11.59 -13.56 -42.75
CA ALA A 100 -12.77 -14.37 -42.48
C ALA A 100 -12.51 -15.89 -42.66
N PRO A 101 -12.89 -16.75 -41.70
CA PRO A 101 -13.33 -16.41 -40.36
C PRO A 101 -12.16 -16.02 -39.44
N TYR A 102 -12.45 -15.15 -38.48
CA TYR A 102 -11.65 -14.95 -37.26
C TYR A 102 -12.39 -15.52 -36.05
N PHE A 103 -11.63 -16.16 -35.17
CA PHE A 103 -12.13 -16.74 -33.94
C PHE A 103 -11.15 -16.46 -32.82
N GLU A 104 -11.68 -16.08 -31.67
CA GLU A 104 -10.92 -15.95 -30.45
C GLU A 104 -11.74 -16.38 -29.24
N LEU A 105 -11.18 -17.32 -28.49
CA LEU A 105 -11.69 -17.74 -27.20
C LEU A 105 -10.63 -17.43 -26.15
N ARG A 106 -10.96 -16.64 -25.13
CA ARG A 106 -10.12 -16.42 -23.95
C ARG A 106 -10.69 -17.21 -22.79
N GLY A 107 -9.83 -17.62 -21.87
CA GLY A 107 -10.21 -18.27 -20.62
C GLY A 107 -9.97 -19.78 -20.62
N PRO A 108 -9.82 -20.38 -19.42
CA PRO A 108 -9.86 -19.73 -18.11
C PRO A 108 -8.65 -18.81 -17.83
N GLY A 109 -8.86 -17.78 -17.02
CA GLY A 109 -7.82 -16.81 -16.66
C GLY A 109 -8.00 -16.25 -15.25
N VAL A 110 -6.94 -15.69 -14.70
CA VAL A 110 -6.98 -15.05 -13.38
C VAL A 110 -6.09 -13.82 -13.35
N MET A 111 -6.56 -12.76 -12.68
CA MET A 111 -5.79 -11.57 -12.36
C MET A 111 -5.84 -11.32 -10.85
N VAL A 112 -4.67 -11.05 -10.26
CA VAL A 112 -4.51 -10.73 -8.84
C VAL A 112 -3.81 -9.38 -8.71
N SER A 113 -4.40 -8.48 -7.94
CA SER A 113 -3.77 -7.23 -7.55
C SER A 113 -3.24 -7.32 -6.12
N ILE A 114 -1.93 -7.53 -5.98
CA ILE A 114 -1.28 -7.79 -4.68
C ILE A 114 -1.37 -6.56 -3.78
N ASN A 115 -1.11 -5.37 -4.34
CA ASN A 115 -1.19 -4.10 -3.64
C ASN A 115 -1.52 -2.96 -4.63
N SER A 116 -1.36 -1.70 -4.23
CA SER A 116 -1.63 -0.55 -5.09
C SER A 116 -0.66 -0.42 -6.27
N LYS A 117 0.51 -1.08 -6.20
CA LYS A 117 1.60 -0.95 -7.18
C LYS A 117 1.71 -2.13 -8.13
N HIS A 118 1.50 -3.36 -7.66
CA HIS A 118 1.81 -4.57 -8.42
C HIS A 118 0.58 -5.45 -8.64
N SER A 119 0.42 -5.92 -9.88
CA SER A 119 -0.63 -6.86 -10.28
C SER A 119 -0.10 -7.87 -11.28
N PHE A 120 -0.64 -9.08 -11.24
CA PHE A 120 -0.26 -10.20 -12.10
C PHE A 120 -1.49 -10.83 -12.72
N ALA A 121 -1.34 -11.41 -13.92
CA ALA A 121 -2.39 -12.20 -14.53
C ALA A 121 -1.81 -13.43 -15.24
N ILE A 122 -2.55 -14.54 -15.17
CA ILE A 122 -2.33 -15.75 -15.98
C ILE A 122 -3.56 -15.90 -16.85
N THR A 123 -3.37 -16.05 -18.16
CA THR A 123 -4.46 -16.13 -19.13
C THR A 123 -4.21 -17.22 -20.14
N THR A 124 -5.29 -17.86 -20.60
CA THR A 124 -5.27 -18.73 -21.78
C THR A 124 -6.07 -18.10 -22.90
N ARG A 125 -5.70 -18.41 -24.15
CA ARG A 125 -6.45 -17.98 -25.33
C ARG A 125 -6.22 -18.94 -26.48
N VAL A 126 -7.24 -19.11 -27.30
CA VAL A 126 -7.22 -19.84 -28.57
C VAL A 126 -7.63 -18.88 -29.68
N ARG A 127 -6.92 -18.92 -30.80
CA ARG A 127 -7.19 -18.09 -31.98
C ARG A 127 -7.18 -18.92 -33.25
N ALA A 128 -8.05 -18.55 -34.18
CA ALA A 128 -7.97 -18.96 -35.57
C ALA A 128 -8.21 -17.74 -36.47
N MET A 129 -7.39 -17.58 -37.50
CA MET A 129 -7.44 -16.46 -38.43
C MET A 129 -7.27 -16.97 -39.85
N ASN A 130 -8.11 -16.50 -40.76
CA ASN A 130 -8.01 -16.78 -42.19
C ASN A 130 -8.01 -15.43 -42.90
N GLN A 131 -6.93 -15.11 -43.61
CA GLN A 131 -6.74 -13.79 -44.18
C GLN A 131 -6.23 -13.85 -45.62
N PHE A 132 -6.91 -13.14 -46.50
CA PHE A 132 -6.42 -12.69 -47.79
C PHE A 132 -6.04 -11.21 -47.69
N HIS A 133 -4.91 -10.87 -48.28
CA HIS A 133 -4.44 -9.50 -48.37
C HIS A 133 -3.97 -9.18 -49.78
N ASN A 134 -4.49 -8.08 -50.35
CA ASN A 134 -4.23 -7.62 -51.72
C ASN A 134 -4.35 -8.73 -52.77
N PHE A 135 -5.34 -9.60 -52.59
CA PHE A 135 -5.56 -10.73 -53.49
C PHE A 135 -6.33 -10.27 -54.72
N ASN A 136 -5.89 -10.66 -55.91
CA ASN A 136 -6.56 -10.27 -57.15
C ASN A 136 -7.94 -10.92 -57.28
N GLN A 137 -8.95 -10.08 -57.51
CA GLN A 137 -10.34 -10.51 -57.49
C GLN A 137 -10.68 -11.42 -58.67
N ASP A 138 -10.12 -11.17 -59.85
CA ASP A 138 -10.35 -11.99 -61.04
C ASP A 138 -9.71 -13.37 -60.90
N LEU A 139 -8.50 -13.44 -60.34
CA LEU A 139 -7.86 -14.71 -59.99
C LEU A 139 -8.72 -15.50 -59.00
N TYR A 140 -9.22 -14.84 -57.95
CA TYR A 140 -10.10 -15.47 -56.97
C TYR A 140 -11.37 -16.02 -57.62
N ARG A 141 -12.08 -15.21 -58.42
CA ARG A 141 -13.28 -15.63 -59.16
C ARG A 141 -12.99 -16.77 -60.14
N PHE A 142 -11.82 -16.78 -60.76
CA PHE A 142 -11.43 -17.81 -61.72
C PHE A 142 -11.16 -19.16 -61.05
N VAL A 143 -10.44 -19.17 -59.92
CA VAL A 143 -10.09 -20.41 -59.21
C VAL A 143 -11.20 -20.94 -58.29
N THR A 144 -12.12 -20.09 -57.85
CA THR A 144 -13.25 -20.49 -56.99
C THR A 144 -14.44 -21.04 -57.78
N ASP A 145 -15.41 -21.64 -57.07
CA ASP A 145 -16.52 -22.41 -57.66
C ASP A 145 -17.35 -21.59 -58.68
N SER A 146 -17.95 -22.30 -59.63
CA SER A 146 -18.88 -21.86 -60.66
C SER A 146 -19.96 -20.86 -60.20
N SER A 147 -20.41 -20.91 -58.94
CA SER A 147 -21.37 -19.95 -58.37
C SER A 147 -20.85 -18.51 -58.24
N TYR A 148 -19.51 -18.31 -58.24
CA TYR A 148 -18.86 -17.00 -58.18
C TYR A 148 -18.36 -16.50 -59.55
N LYS A 149 -18.56 -17.28 -60.61
CA LYS A 149 -18.16 -16.97 -62.00
C LYS A 149 -19.12 -16.01 -62.72
N VAL A 150 -19.71 -15.08 -61.96
CA VAL A 150 -20.91 -14.30 -62.33
C VAL A 150 -20.76 -13.48 -63.62
N ASP A 151 -19.53 -13.16 -64.06
CA ASP A 151 -19.29 -12.29 -65.22
C ASP A 151 -18.48 -12.90 -66.37
N PHE A 152 -18.15 -14.19 -66.33
CA PHE A 152 -17.39 -14.83 -67.43
C PHE A 152 -18.32 -15.25 -68.58
N THR A 153 -19.08 -14.30 -69.12
CA THR A 153 -20.05 -14.51 -70.22
C THR A 153 -19.43 -14.38 -71.61
N SER A 154 -18.15 -13.97 -71.70
CA SER A 154 -17.44 -13.80 -72.97
C SER A 154 -16.21 -14.71 -73.07
N ASN A 155 -15.86 -15.14 -74.29
CA ASN A 155 -14.63 -15.89 -74.58
C ASN A 155 -13.36 -15.00 -74.55
N GLN A 156 -13.43 -13.80 -73.95
CA GLN A 156 -12.30 -12.88 -73.91
C GLN A 156 -11.30 -13.30 -72.82
N PRO A 157 -9.98 -13.19 -73.09
CA PRO A 157 -8.95 -13.43 -72.09
C PRO A 157 -9.02 -12.36 -71.00
N VAL A 158 -8.85 -12.78 -69.75
CA VAL A 158 -8.77 -11.88 -68.59
C VAL A 158 -7.33 -11.83 -68.11
N SER A 159 -6.73 -10.64 -68.14
CA SER A 159 -5.37 -10.44 -67.63
C SER A 159 -5.41 -10.38 -66.11
N ILE A 160 -4.61 -11.23 -65.48
CA ILE A 160 -4.41 -11.28 -64.03
C ILE A 160 -3.01 -10.78 -63.77
N ASN A 161 -2.91 -9.60 -63.21
CA ASN A 161 -1.65 -9.05 -62.71
C ASN A 161 -1.83 -8.83 -61.21
N THR A 162 -0.94 -9.41 -60.42
CA THR A 162 -0.93 -9.26 -58.96
C THR A 162 0.44 -8.77 -58.56
N ASP A 163 0.52 -7.69 -57.80
CA ASP A 163 1.79 -7.20 -57.27
C ASP A 163 2.26 -8.08 -56.12
N GLU A 164 1.86 -7.75 -54.89
CA GLU A 164 2.15 -8.56 -53.70
C GLU A 164 0.85 -8.98 -53.02
N PHE A 165 0.69 -10.27 -52.75
CA PHE A 165 -0.42 -10.76 -51.94
C PHE A 165 0.06 -11.71 -50.85
N ASN A 166 -0.72 -11.76 -49.77
CA ASN A 166 -0.54 -12.72 -48.68
C ASN A 166 -1.87 -13.40 -48.40
N TYR A 167 -1.86 -14.74 -48.47
CA TYR A 167 -2.92 -15.58 -47.94
C TYR A 167 -2.38 -16.36 -46.76
N THR A 168 -2.99 -16.23 -45.58
CA THR A 168 -2.60 -17.00 -44.40
C THR A 168 -3.83 -17.46 -43.62
N THR A 169 -3.87 -18.76 -43.37
CA THR A 169 -4.75 -19.41 -42.41
C THR A 169 -3.91 -19.95 -41.26
N HIS A 170 -4.23 -19.59 -40.02
CA HIS A 170 -3.42 -19.92 -38.85
C HIS A 170 -4.30 -20.13 -37.61
N GLY A 171 -4.08 -21.24 -36.90
CA GLY A 171 -4.70 -21.56 -35.63
C GLY A 171 -3.67 -21.85 -34.57
N TRP A 172 -3.83 -21.27 -33.39
CA TRP A 172 -2.89 -21.43 -32.28
C TRP A 172 -3.57 -21.18 -30.94
N SER A 173 -2.95 -21.68 -29.88
CA SER A 173 -3.28 -21.35 -28.50
C SER A 173 -2.10 -20.65 -27.81
N GLU A 174 -2.39 -19.96 -26.71
CA GLU A 174 -1.40 -19.27 -25.92
C GLU A 174 -1.69 -19.38 -24.42
N VAL A 175 -0.61 -19.45 -23.64
CA VAL A 175 -0.62 -19.24 -22.19
C VAL A 175 0.21 -17.99 -21.92
N GLY A 176 -0.43 -16.97 -21.34
CA GLY A 176 0.17 -15.67 -21.08
C GLY A 176 0.35 -15.41 -19.60
N LEU A 177 1.55 -14.98 -19.20
CA LEU A 177 1.86 -14.40 -17.89
C LEU A 177 2.05 -12.89 -18.07
N SER A 178 1.28 -12.10 -17.31
CA SER A 178 1.31 -10.64 -17.39
C SER A 178 1.64 -10.03 -16.04
N TYR A 179 2.36 -8.92 -16.09
CA TYR A 179 2.70 -8.10 -14.94
C TYR A 179 2.41 -6.64 -15.25
N GLY A 180 1.75 -5.96 -14.31
CA GLY A 180 1.49 -4.53 -14.34
C GLY A 180 2.02 -3.87 -13.08
N GLY A 181 2.78 -2.79 -13.25
CA GLY A 181 3.43 -2.03 -12.19
C GLY A 181 3.14 -0.53 -12.25
N VAL A 182 3.02 0.11 -11.08
CA VAL A 182 3.11 1.57 -10.96
C VAL A 182 4.58 1.95 -10.97
N ILE A 183 4.99 2.73 -11.97
CA ILE A 183 6.38 3.20 -12.16
C ILE A 183 6.61 4.50 -11.40
N TYR A 184 5.63 5.41 -11.44
CA TYR A 184 5.73 6.73 -10.81
C TYR A 184 4.38 7.17 -10.26
N ASP A 185 4.39 7.72 -9.05
CA ASP A 185 3.22 8.33 -8.39
C ASP A 185 3.62 9.66 -7.76
N GLY A 186 3.40 10.75 -8.50
CA GLY A 186 3.59 12.13 -8.04
C GLY A 186 2.29 12.80 -7.61
N GLY A 187 1.25 12.02 -7.27
CA GLY A 187 -0.08 12.53 -6.93
C GLY A 187 -0.87 13.03 -8.15
N LYS A 188 -0.46 14.15 -8.74
CA LYS A 188 -1.09 14.73 -9.96
C LYS A 188 -0.72 13.99 -11.23
N HIS A 189 0.49 13.43 -11.28
CA HIS A 189 1.04 12.72 -12.42
C HIS A 189 1.32 11.28 -12.01
N PHE A 190 0.81 10.33 -12.79
CA PHE A 190 0.87 8.92 -12.45
C PHE A 190 1.24 8.10 -13.67
N VAL A 191 2.21 7.20 -13.55
CA VAL A 191 2.72 6.39 -14.66
C VAL A 191 2.69 4.91 -14.28
N LYS A 192 2.19 4.09 -15.22
CA LYS A 192 2.14 2.64 -15.12
C LYS A 192 2.86 2.04 -16.31
N GLY A 193 3.47 0.88 -16.10
CA GLY A 193 3.98 0.02 -17.16
C GLY A 193 3.48 -1.39 -16.98
N GLY A 194 3.49 -2.15 -18.06
CA GLY A 194 3.15 -3.56 -18.02
C GLY A 194 3.80 -4.33 -19.15
N LEU A 195 3.95 -5.63 -18.91
CA LEU A 195 4.49 -6.59 -19.85
C LEU A 195 3.66 -7.87 -19.80
N THR A 196 3.54 -8.53 -20.95
CA THR A 196 2.99 -9.87 -21.05
C THR A 196 4.00 -10.73 -21.79
N VAL A 197 4.29 -11.91 -21.26
CA VAL A 197 5.06 -12.96 -21.94
C VAL A 197 4.10 -14.10 -22.25
N ARG A 198 4.14 -14.60 -23.47
CA ARG A 198 3.28 -15.70 -23.95
C ARG A 198 4.11 -16.86 -24.44
N TYR A 199 3.74 -18.05 -23.99
CA TYR A 199 4.08 -19.27 -24.69
C TYR A 199 3.02 -19.54 -25.77
N LEU A 200 3.45 -19.77 -27.00
CA LEU A 200 2.59 -19.96 -28.16
C LEU A 200 2.67 -21.41 -28.62
N MET A 201 1.51 -22.01 -28.86
CA MET A 201 1.36 -23.38 -29.34
C MET A 201 0.59 -23.34 -30.65
N GLY A 202 1.31 -23.54 -31.76
CA GLY A 202 0.75 -23.56 -33.09
C GLY A 202 0.04 -24.86 -33.38
N ALA A 203 -1.25 -24.80 -33.68
CA ALA A 203 -2.03 -25.97 -34.05
C ALA A 203 -1.77 -26.31 -35.54
N ALA A 204 -2.14 -25.37 -36.41
CA ALA A 204 -2.04 -25.54 -37.86
C ALA A 204 -1.93 -24.21 -38.60
N TYR A 205 -1.25 -24.22 -39.74
CA TYR A 205 -1.18 -23.10 -40.66
C TYR A 205 -1.04 -23.51 -42.13
N ILE A 206 -1.57 -22.66 -43.00
CA ILE A 206 -1.28 -22.62 -44.44
C ILE A 206 -0.98 -21.16 -44.75
N SER A 207 0.13 -20.89 -45.43
CA SER A 207 0.49 -19.53 -45.83
C SER A 207 1.07 -19.51 -47.24
N THR A 208 0.70 -18.48 -47.99
CA THR A 208 1.17 -18.20 -49.34
C THR A 208 1.47 -16.71 -49.43
N VAL A 209 2.70 -16.38 -49.81
CA VAL A 209 3.10 -15.02 -50.13
C VAL A 209 3.61 -15.02 -51.56
N ALA A 210 3.11 -14.12 -52.39
CA ALA A 210 3.64 -13.93 -53.73
C ALA A 210 4.04 -12.47 -53.94
N SER A 211 5.14 -12.24 -54.66
CA SER A 211 5.68 -10.93 -55.00
C SER A 211 5.59 -10.63 -56.50
N GLY A 212 4.59 -11.25 -57.16
CA GLY A 212 4.26 -10.99 -58.56
C GLY A 212 3.67 -12.22 -59.21
N ILE A 213 2.44 -12.10 -59.75
CA ILE A 213 1.86 -13.08 -60.67
C ILE A 213 1.34 -12.34 -61.90
N ASN A 214 1.88 -12.71 -63.06
CA ASN A 214 1.35 -12.31 -64.35
C ASN A 214 0.76 -13.55 -65.02
N ALA A 215 -0.54 -13.52 -65.26
CA ALA A 215 -1.26 -14.61 -65.86
C ALA A 215 -2.38 -14.12 -66.80
N THR A 216 -2.84 -15.02 -67.66
CA THR A 216 -4.01 -14.80 -68.50
C THR A 216 -4.98 -15.95 -68.29
N ALA A 217 -6.17 -15.64 -67.81
CA ALA A 217 -7.24 -16.60 -67.62
C ALA A 217 -8.13 -16.66 -68.86
N TYR A 218 -8.53 -17.88 -69.24
CA TYR A 218 -9.52 -18.21 -70.25
C TYR A 218 -10.67 -18.97 -69.58
N PRO A 219 -11.67 -18.24 -69.04
CA PRO A 219 -12.70 -18.80 -68.17
C PRO A 219 -13.49 -19.97 -68.77
N LEU A 220 -13.93 -19.85 -70.03
CA LEU A 220 -14.69 -20.90 -70.72
C LEU A 220 -13.87 -22.17 -70.99
N ARG A 221 -12.54 -22.04 -71.05
CA ARG A 221 -11.61 -23.16 -71.26
C ARG A 221 -11.06 -23.72 -69.96
N ASP A 222 -11.42 -23.12 -68.82
CA ASP A 222 -10.82 -23.39 -67.51
C ASP A 222 -9.29 -23.42 -67.60
N SER A 223 -8.68 -22.45 -68.29
CA SER A 223 -7.24 -22.43 -68.58
C SER A 223 -6.61 -21.14 -68.08
N LEU A 224 -5.58 -21.25 -67.26
CA LEU A 224 -4.75 -20.18 -66.72
C LEU A 224 -3.33 -20.31 -67.27
N ILE A 225 -2.88 -19.30 -68.01
CA ILE A 225 -1.52 -19.24 -68.54
C ILE A 225 -0.71 -18.28 -67.68
N ILE A 226 0.20 -18.80 -66.87
CA ILE A 226 1.09 -18.01 -66.01
C ILE A 226 2.42 -17.77 -66.74
N THR A 227 2.72 -16.50 -67.01
CA THR A 227 3.96 -16.07 -67.65
C THR A 227 5.04 -15.69 -66.66
N ASN A 228 4.66 -15.22 -65.47
CA ASN A 228 5.56 -14.94 -64.37
C ASN A 228 4.88 -15.26 -63.03
N THR A 229 5.61 -15.90 -62.13
CA THR A 229 5.20 -16.14 -60.74
C THR A 229 6.43 -16.18 -59.86
N ASN A 230 6.32 -15.58 -58.68
CA ASN A 230 7.26 -15.79 -57.59
C ASN A 230 6.47 -15.92 -56.28
N MET A 231 6.32 -17.17 -55.82
CA MET A 231 5.44 -17.50 -54.72
C MET A 231 6.15 -18.40 -53.71
N SER A 232 6.01 -18.08 -52.43
CA SER A 232 6.45 -18.87 -51.30
C SER A 232 5.22 -19.49 -50.64
N PHE A 233 5.19 -20.81 -50.53
CA PHE A 233 4.14 -21.56 -49.84
C PHE A 233 4.71 -22.27 -48.62
N GLY A 234 3.97 -22.26 -47.51
CA GLY A 234 4.30 -22.98 -46.29
C GLY A 234 3.08 -23.62 -45.66
N SER A 235 3.21 -24.86 -45.18
CA SER A 235 2.17 -25.52 -44.39
C SER A 235 2.73 -26.60 -43.48
N ASN A 236 2.10 -26.81 -42.33
CA ASN A 236 2.30 -27.99 -41.48
C ASN A 236 1.21 -29.08 -41.67
N ILE A 237 0.31 -28.88 -42.64
CA ILE A 237 -0.80 -29.78 -42.95
C ILE A 237 -0.38 -30.64 -44.15
N THR A 238 -0.27 -31.95 -43.94
CA THR A 238 0.10 -32.93 -44.97
C THR A 238 -1.08 -33.80 -45.39
N GLY A 239 -1.09 -34.24 -46.65
CA GLY A 239 -2.08 -35.22 -47.14
C GLY A 239 -3.53 -34.72 -47.20
N ASN A 240 -4.45 -35.52 -46.63
CA ASN A 240 -5.91 -35.33 -46.63
C ASN A 240 -6.46 -34.85 -45.28
N ASP A 241 -5.58 -34.65 -44.31
CA ASP A 241 -5.97 -34.16 -43.00
C ASP A 241 -6.32 -32.67 -43.16
N GLY A 242 -7.56 -32.32 -42.85
CA GLY A 242 -8.00 -30.93 -42.92
C GLY A 242 -7.34 -30.09 -41.84
N PHE A 243 -7.73 -28.82 -41.78
CA PHE A 243 -7.40 -28.00 -40.60
C PHE A 243 -8.00 -28.67 -39.36
N GLY A 244 -7.15 -29.08 -38.40
CA GLY A 244 -7.58 -29.73 -37.16
C GLY A 244 -8.58 -28.84 -36.42
N THR A 245 -9.79 -29.36 -36.19
CA THR A 245 -10.91 -28.64 -35.55
C THR A 245 -11.18 -29.13 -34.13
N SER A 246 -10.46 -30.14 -33.66
CA SER A 246 -10.68 -30.69 -32.33
C SER A 246 -9.99 -29.83 -31.26
N PRO A 247 -10.59 -29.63 -30.07
CA PRO A 247 -9.95 -28.89 -28.98
C PRO A 247 -8.56 -29.42 -28.59
N GLY A 248 -8.32 -30.73 -28.74
CA GLY A 248 -7.01 -31.35 -28.49
C GLY A 248 -5.90 -30.89 -29.45
N ASP A 249 -6.24 -30.56 -30.70
CA ASP A 249 -5.28 -30.10 -31.72
C ASP A 249 -4.69 -28.74 -31.36
N PHE A 250 -5.45 -27.91 -30.62
CA PHE A 250 -5.01 -26.62 -30.11
C PHE A 250 -4.17 -26.73 -28.83
N LEU A 251 -4.18 -27.88 -28.14
CA LEU A 251 -3.45 -28.11 -26.89
C LEU A 251 -2.19 -28.98 -27.06
N GLY A 252 -2.04 -29.69 -28.19
CA GLY A 252 -0.90 -30.54 -28.51
C GLY A 252 0.01 -30.03 -29.64
N GLY A 253 -0.01 -28.71 -29.89
CA GLY A 253 0.43 -28.05 -31.12
C GLY A 253 1.74 -28.55 -31.79
N SER A 254 1.72 -28.57 -33.11
CA SER A 254 2.84 -28.95 -34.00
C SER A 254 3.92 -27.86 -34.16
N GLY A 255 3.59 -26.63 -33.75
CA GLY A 255 4.50 -25.49 -33.70
C GLY A 255 4.62 -24.92 -32.29
N ASN A 256 5.75 -24.28 -31.99
CA ASN A 256 5.95 -23.59 -30.73
C ASN A 256 6.65 -22.24 -30.91
N GLY A 257 6.39 -21.31 -30.01
CA GLY A 257 6.97 -19.98 -30.09
C GLY A 257 6.77 -19.17 -28.82
N PHE A 258 7.26 -17.93 -28.88
CA PHE A 258 7.07 -16.94 -27.84
C PHE A 258 6.54 -15.66 -28.45
N GLY A 259 5.74 -14.96 -27.67
CA GLY A 259 5.28 -13.62 -27.98
C GLY A 259 5.08 -12.80 -26.73
N GLY A 260 4.62 -11.57 -26.89
CA GLY A 260 4.40 -10.70 -25.75
C GLY A 260 3.68 -9.41 -26.09
N ASP A 261 3.45 -8.63 -25.03
CA ASP A 261 2.98 -7.26 -25.09
C ASP A 261 3.86 -6.37 -24.21
N LEU A 262 3.98 -5.12 -24.60
CA LEU A 262 4.59 -4.07 -23.80
C LEU A 262 3.68 -2.85 -23.82
N GLY A 263 3.47 -2.21 -22.68
CA GLY A 263 2.59 -1.06 -22.60
C GLY A 263 2.91 -0.10 -21.48
N PHE A 264 2.60 1.17 -21.74
CA PHE A 264 2.75 2.29 -20.83
C PHE A 264 1.47 3.09 -20.77
N VAL A 265 1.15 3.61 -19.59
CA VAL A 265 -0.01 4.46 -19.34
C VAL A 265 0.41 5.63 -18.46
N TYR A 266 0.13 6.84 -18.92
CA TYR A 266 0.21 8.08 -18.17
C TYR A 266 -1.20 8.55 -17.78
N GLU A 267 -1.37 8.96 -16.54
CA GLU A 267 -2.62 9.53 -16.03
C GLU A 267 -2.36 10.89 -15.39
N TRP A 268 -3.16 11.88 -15.80
CA TRP A 268 -3.26 13.17 -15.13
C TRP A 268 -4.46 13.17 -14.17
N ARG A 269 -4.16 13.37 -12.89
CA ARG A 269 -5.08 13.23 -11.74
C ARG A 269 -5.12 14.55 -10.94
N PRO A 270 -5.69 15.64 -11.47
CA PRO A 270 -5.64 16.96 -10.81
C PRO A 270 -6.30 16.97 -9.42
N ASN A 271 -7.31 16.12 -9.21
CA ASN A 271 -8.09 16.04 -7.97
C ASN A 271 -7.77 14.77 -7.16
N ASN A 272 -6.51 14.29 -7.19
CA ASN A 272 -6.13 13.03 -6.54
C ASN A 272 -6.41 13.00 -5.02
N GLU A 273 -6.26 14.15 -4.34
CA GLU A 273 -6.49 14.27 -2.89
C GLU A 273 -7.92 13.91 -2.47
N LYS A 274 -8.93 14.19 -3.31
CA LYS A 274 -10.33 13.78 -3.07
C LYS A 274 -10.52 12.26 -2.96
N TYR A 275 -9.58 11.49 -3.51
CA TYR A 275 -9.61 10.03 -3.50
C TYR A 275 -8.66 9.44 -2.47
N LYS A 276 -8.15 10.24 -1.53
CA LYS A 276 -7.43 9.76 -0.37
C LYS A 276 -8.34 9.74 0.86
N TYR A 277 -8.05 8.86 1.79
CA TYR A 277 -8.70 8.81 3.09
C TYR A 277 -7.73 8.28 4.14
N ASP A 278 -8.02 8.59 5.39
CA ASP A 278 -7.27 8.10 6.54
C ASP A 278 -8.05 6.96 7.17
N MET A 279 -7.35 5.91 7.61
CA MET A 279 -7.96 4.77 8.26
C MET A 279 -6.95 3.92 9.01
N ASP A 280 -7.36 3.39 10.18
CA ASP A 280 -6.56 2.47 11.00
C ASP A 280 -5.13 3.00 11.29
N GLY A 281 -5.02 4.27 11.70
CA GLY A 281 -3.73 4.91 12.00
C GLY A 281 -2.84 5.18 10.78
N LYS A 282 -3.37 5.05 9.56
CA LYS A 282 -2.64 5.37 8.32
C LYS A 282 -3.31 6.53 7.60
N THR A 283 -2.50 7.48 7.15
CA THR A 283 -2.97 8.67 6.42
C THR A 283 -2.72 8.58 4.92
N GLY A 284 -3.51 9.30 4.14
CA GLY A 284 -3.30 9.48 2.70
C GLY A 284 -3.52 8.21 1.86
N ILE A 285 -4.32 7.26 2.34
CA ILE A 285 -4.56 5.99 1.64
C ILE A 285 -5.37 6.25 0.36
N SER A 286 -4.85 5.86 -0.80
CA SER A 286 -5.57 6.01 -2.07
C SER A 286 -6.74 5.02 -2.17
N ASP A 287 -7.96 5.53 -2.42
CA ASP A 287 -9.16 4.72 -2.69
C ASP A 287 -9.04 4.03 -4.05
N ARG A 288 -8.65 2.76 -3.98
CA ARG A 288 -8.50 1.87 -5.13
C ARG A 288 -9.83 1.52 -5.79
N SER A 289 -10.97 1.83 -5.19
CA SER A 289 -12.30 1.55 -5.76
C SER A 289 -12.82 2.64 -6.70
N LYS A 290 -12.06 3.73 -6.88
CA LYS A 290 -12.45 4.92 -7.65
C LYS A 290 -11.53 5.17 -8.84
N ASN A 291 -12.11 5.70 -9.92
CA ASN A 291 -11.36 6.19 -11.06
C ASN A 291 -10.85 7.61 -10.77
N LYS A 292 -9.53 7.78 -10.84
CA LYS A 292 -8.84 8.98 -10.32
C LYS A 292 -8.44 9.99 -11.40
N TYR A 293 -8.23 9.53 -12.64
CA TYR A 293 -7.74 10.39 -13.73
C TYR A 293 -8.84 11.28 -14.31
N LYS A 294 -8.40 12.44 -14.81
CA LYS A 294 -9.17 13.30 -15.72
C LYS A 294 -8.81 13.00 -17.17
N LEU A 295 -7.52 12.74 -17.43
CA LEU A 295 -6.98 12.37 -18.73
C LEU A 295 -6.03 11.18 -18.56
N ARG A 296 -6.13 10.19 -19.45
CA ARG A 296 -5.21 9.06 -19.56
C ARG A 296 -4.67 9.01 -20.98
N VAL A 297 -3.36 8.87 -21.12
CA VAL A 297 -2.68 8.64 -22.40
C VAL A 297 -1.98 7.29 -22.30
N SER A 298 -2.08 6.47 -23.35
CA SER A 298 -1.53 5.12 -23.37
C SER A 298 -0.86 4.80 -24.69
N ALA A 299 0.22 4.06 -24.63
CA ALA A 299 0.91 3.50 -25.78
C ALA A 299 1.29 2.05 -25.50
N SER A 300 1.10 1.15 -26.47
CA SER A 300 1.47 -0.25 -26.36
C SER A 300 1.84 -0.86 -27.70
N ILE A 301 2.65 -1.91 -27.66
CA ILE A 301 2.86 -2.85 -28.75
C ILE A 301 2.37 -4.19 -28.26
N VAL A 302 1.39 -4.75 -28.97
CA VAL A 302 0.72 -6.00 -28.58
C VAL A 302 0.86 -7.07 -29.67
N ASP A 303 0.81 -8.33 -29.25
CA ASP A 303 0.91 -9.51 -30.13
C ASP A 303 2.22 -9.54 -30.95
N PHE A 304 3.34 -9.07 -30.38
CA PHE A 304 4.64 -9.26 -31.03
C PHE A 304 5.16 -10.69 -30.79
N GLY A 305 5.78 -11.30 -31.80
CA GLY A 305 6.32 -12.65 -31.71
C GLY A 305 6.02 -13.51 -32.92
N SER A 306 6.28 -14.80 -32.80
CA SER A 306 6.13 -15.75 -33.89
C SER A 306 6.07 -17.18 -33.39
N ILE A 307 5.42 -18.04 -34.17
CA ILE A 307 5.41 -19.49 -33.97
C ILE A 307 6.33 -20.14 -35.00
N LYS A 308 7.19 -21.05 -34.53
CA LYS A 308 8.05 -21.86 -35.40
C LYS A 308 7.43 -23.24 -35.56
N TYR A 309 7.22 -23.65 -36.81
CA TYR A 309 6.78 -25.01 -37.15
C TYR A 309 7.99 -25.81 -37.63
N LYS A 310 8.32 -26.88 -36.90
CA LYS A 310 9.50 -27.72 -37.16
C LYS A 310 9.12 -29.13 -37.62
N ASN A 311 8.11 -29.72 -36.99
CA ASN A 311 7.66 -31.08 -37.27
C ASN A 311 6.56 -31.04 -38.33
N ASN A 312 6.57 -31.99 -39.27
CA ASN A 312 5.59 -32.08 -40.36
C ASN A 312 5.42 -30.75 -41.14
N ASN A 313 6.49 -29.96 -41.26
CA ASN A 313 6.47 -28.63 -41.86
C ASN A 313 7.16 -28.61 -43.22
N PHE A 314 6.49 -28.01 -44.20
CA PHE A 314 6.94 -28.04 -45.59
C PHE A 314 6.86 -26.64 -46.21
N THR A 315 7.86 -26.31 -47.01
CA THR A 315 7.94 -25.04 -47.74
C THR A 315 8.29 -25.28 -49.21
N ALA A 316 7.72 -24.49 -50.10
CA ALA A 316 8.04 -24.52 -51.53
C ALA A 316 8.13 -23.10 -52.07
N ASN A 317 9.20 -22.82 -52.82
CA ASN A 317 9.28 -21.63 -53.66
C ASN A 317 8.91 -22.03 -55.09
N ILE A 318 7.87 -21.40 -55.63
CA ILE A 318 7.30 -21.71 -56.94
C ILE A 318 7.59 -20.52 -57.87
N ARG A 319 8.27 -20.81 -58.97
CA ARG A 319 8.67 -19.84 -59.99
C ARG A 319 8.41 -20.36 -61.40
N ASN A 320 8.32 -19.49 -62.39
CA ASN A 320 8.35 -19.93 -63.78
C ASN A 320 9.69 -20.59 -64.11
N LYS A 321 9.67 -21.68 -64.90
CA LYS A 321 10.88 -22.18 -65.56
C LYS A 321 11.33 -21.15 -66.60
N THR A 322 12.64 -20.95 -66.74
CA THR A 322 13.22 -19.98 -67.67
C THR A 322 12.66 -20.16 -69.08
N GLY A 323 12.00 -19.12 -69.62
CA GLY A 323 11.46 -19.10 -70.98
C GLY A 323 10.17 -19.91 -71.20
N GLN A 324 9.50 -20.41 -70.15
CA GLN A 324 8.28 -21.22 -70.28
C GLN A 324 7.10 -20.63 -69.51
N ALA A 325 5.95 -20.54 -70.19
CA ALA A 325 4.67 -20.29 -69.54
C ALA A 325 4.10 -21.59 -68.96
N ALA A 326 3.51 -21.51 -67.78
CA ALA A 326 2.79 -22.61 -67.16
C ALA A 326 1.31 -22.53 -67.56
N THR A 327 0.74 -23.63 -68.06
CA THR A 327 -0.71 -23.71 -68.35
C THR A 327 -1.35 -24.61 -67.33
N MET A 328 -2.35 -24.11 -66.60
CA MET A 328 -3.01 -24.81 -65.50
C MET A 328 -4.53 -24.68 -65.63
N LYS A 329 -5.27 -25.55 -64.95
CA LYS A 329 -6.73 -25.42 -64.81
C LYS A 329 -7.09 -24.72 -63.52
N GLY A 330 -7.99 -23.74 -63.58
CA GLY A 330 -8.41 -22.97 -62.40
C GLY A 330 -9.05 -23.85 -61.34
N SER A 331 -9.95 -24.75 -61.78
CA SER A 331 -10.65 -25.67 -60.88
C SER A 331 -9.71 -26.62 -60.11
N GLU A 332 -8.68 -27.13 -60.76
CA GLU A 332 -7.70 -28.04 -60.14
C GLU A 332 -6.66 -27.27 -59.30
N LEU A 333 -6.36 -26.01 -59.68
CA LEU A 333 -5.43 -25.15 -58.95
C LEU A 333 -5.96 -24.83 -57.54
N ALA A 334 -7.25 -24.50 -57.38
CA ALA A 334 -7.82 -24.23 -56.07
C ALA A 334 -7.71 -25.43 -55.11
N ASP A 335 -8.03 -26.63 -55.59
CA ASP A 335 -7.89 -27.87 -54.82
C ASP A 335 -6.42 -28.15 -54.42
N SER A 336 -5.47 -27.67 -55.22
CA SER A 336 -4.05 -27.88 -54.97
C SER A 336 -3.53 -27.12 -53.74
N PHE A 337 -4.09 -25.96 -53.41
CA PHE A 337 -3.70 -25.16 -52.23
C PHE A 337 -4.16 -25.75 -50.88
N THR A 338 -4.88 -26.88 -50.89
CA THR A 338 -5.39 -27.52 -49.67
C THR A 338 -4.33 -28.26 -48.85
N SER A 339 -3.22 -28.67 -49.47
CA SER A 339 -2.08 -29.24 -48.75
C SER A 339 -0.78 -29.10 -49.55
N TYR A 340 0.35 -29.21 -48.86
CA TYR A 340 1.67 -29.08 -49.48
C TYR A 340 1.87 -30.05 -50.66
N ASP A 341 1.60 -31.34 -50.44
CA ASP A 341 1.85 -32.38 -51.43
C ASP A 341 1.03 -32.17 -52.71
N LYS A 342 -0.20 -31.69 -52.58
CA LYS A 342 -1.08 -31.41 -53.72
C LYS A 342 -0.56 -30.22 -54.52
N LEU A 343 -0.17 -29.12 -53.87
CA LEU A 343 0.33 -27.93 -54.54
C LEU A 343 1.64 -28.22 -55.28
N VAL A 344 2.62 -28.84 -54.60
CA VAL A 344 3.92 -29.16 -55.19
C VAL A 344 3.76 -30.12 -56.36
N ARG A 345 2.93 -31.18 -56.22
CA ARG A 345 2.65 -32.12 -57.32
C ARG A 345 1.96 -31.42 -58.49
N TYR A 346 0.97 -30.59 -58.22
CA TYR A 346 0.21 -29.88 -59.26
C TYR A 346 1.12 -28.92 -60.04
N THR A 347 1.88 -28.07 -59.34
CA THR A 347 2.77 -27.09 -59.96
C THR A 347 3.94 -27.74 -60.71
N SER A 348 4.55 -28.80 -60.17
CA SER A 348 5.65 -29.53 -60.83
C SER A 348 5.22 -30.16 -62.16
N ASN A 349 3.95 -30.60 -62.26
CA ASN A 349 3.39 -31.20 -63.47
C ASN A 349 3.01 -30.18 -64.55
N HIS A 350 3.00 -28.88 -64.25
CA HIS A 350 2.56 -27.82 -65.16
C HIS A 350 3.66 -26.79 -65.48
N ASN A 351 4.91 -27.26 -65.61
CA ASN A 351 6.06 -26.46 -66.05
C ASN A 351 6.47 -25.29 -65.13
N LEU A 352 6.10 -25.34 -63.85
CA LEU A 352 6.68 -24.45 -62.84
C LEU A 352 7.94 -25.09 -62.22
N ALA A 353 8.92 -24.25 -61.90
CA ALA A 353 10.07 -24.64 -61.09
C ALA A 353 9.64 -24.59 -59.62
N VAL A 354 9.77 -25.73 -58.94
CA VAL A 354 9.43 -25.85 -57.52
C VAL A 354 10.70 -26.18 -56.77
N ASP A 355 11.20 -25.21 -56.02
CA ASP A 355 12.26 -25.42 -55.04
C ASP A 355 11.60 -25.84 -53.72
N SER A 356 11.36 -27.15 -53.61
CA SER A 356 10.78 -27.78 -52.43
C SER A 356 11.89 -28.05 -51.40
N GLY A 357 11.78 -27.44 -50.22
CA GLY A 357 12.63 -27.81 -49.09
C GLY A 357 12.33 -29.25 -48.65
N THR A 358 13.36 -30.07 -48.46
CA THR A 358 13.24 -31.45 -47.99
C THR A 358 12.71 -31.53 -46.56
N GLY A 359 11.39 -31.49 -46.33
CA GLY A 359 10.68 -31.93 -45.10
C GLY A 359 11.20 -31.47 -43.71
N THR A 360 12.12 -30.51 -43.65
CA THR A 360 12.86 -30.08 -42.45
C THR A 360 13.07 -28.56 -42.41
N SER A 361 12.46 -27.81 -43.36
CA SER A 361 12.50 -26.35 -43.34
C SER A 361 11.71 -25.84 -42.13
N VAL A 362 12.28 -24.89 -41.39
CA VAL A 362 11.59 -24.25 -40.26
C VAL A 362 10.80 -23.06 -40.77
N SER A 363 9.47 -23.14 -40.77
CA SER A 363 8.63 -21.99 -41.07
C SER A 363 8.39 -21.16 -39.82
N LYS A 364 8.50 -19.85 -39.98
CA LYS A 364 8.20 -18.88 -38.93
C LYS A 364 6.94 -18.11 -39.32
N VAL A 365 5.87 -18.31 -38.57
CA VAL A 365 4.58 -17.64 -38.77
C VAL A 365 4.46 -16.52 -37.73
N TYR A 366 4.38 -15.28 -38.20
CA TYR A 366 4.36 -14.10 -37.34
C TYR A 366 2.96 -13.84 -36.78
N LEU A 367 2.92 -13.35 -35.54
CA LEU A 367 1.69 -12.91 -34.88
C LEU A 367 1.23 -11.56 -35.46
N PRO A 368 -0.08 -11.22 -35.36
CA PRO A 368 -0.64 -9.97 -35.87
C PRO A 368 -0.28 -8.77 -34.96
N THR A 369 0.99 -8.36 -34.99
CA THR A 369 1.56 -7.31 -34.15
C THR A 369 0.94 -5.95 -34.46
N ASN A 370 0.47 -5.26 -33.42
CA ASN A 370 -0.09 -3.92 -33.53
C ASN A 370 0.56 -2.96 -32.52
N MET A 371 0.75 -1.72 -32.96
CA MET A 371 0.93 -0.59 -32.06
C MET A 371 -0.43 0.03 -31.76
N ILE A 372 -0.69 0.34 -30.49
CA ILE A 372 -1.93 0.97 -30.03
C ILE A 372 -1.58 2.26 -29.30
N LEU A 373 -2.13 3.36 -29.79
CA LEU A 373 -2.07 4.66 -29.14
C LEU A 373 -3.47 5.02 -28.66
N GLY A 374 -3.60 5.54 -27.45
CA GLY A 374 -4.89 5.82 -26.85
C GLY A 374 -4.88 7.08 -25.98
N VAL A 375 -5.97 7.81 -26.03
CA VAL A 375 -6.29 8.91 -25.12
C VAL A 375 -7.68 8.66 -24.56
N ASP A 376 -7.86 8.84 -23.26
CA ASP A 376 -9.13 8.61 -22.60
C ASP A 376 -9.44 9.73 -21.60
N PHE A 377 -10.56 10.40 -21.82
CA PHE A 377 -10.96 11.58 -21.09
C PHE A 377 -12.18 11.29 -20.21
N HIS A 378 -12.07 11.56 -18.92
CA HIS A 378 -13.16 11.46 -17.96
C HIS A 378 -13.95 12.78 -17.96
N ALA A 379 -14.99 12.86 -18.79
CA ALA A 379 -15.74 14.09 -19.03
C ALA A 379 -16.51 14.52 -17.77
N VAL A 380 -17.45 13.69 -17.33
CA VAL A 380 -18.29 13.89 -16.14
C VAL A 380 -18.51 12.55 -15.43
N LYS A 381 -19.18 12.55 -14.28
CA LYS A 381 -19.41 11.35 -13.47
C LYS A 381 -20.03 10.23 -14.31
N GLY A 382 -19.24 9.18 -14.56
CA GLY A 382 -19.66 8.00 -15.31
C GLY A 382 -19.46 8.10 -16.83
N LEU A 383 -19.28 9.30 -17.41
CA LEU A 383 -19.08 9.47 -18.85
C LEU A 383 -17.59 9.62 -19.18
N TYR A 384 -17.12 8.79 -20.10
CA TYR A 384 -15.76 8.80 -20.63
C TYR A 384 -15.80 8.88 -22.16
N VAL A 385 -14.77 9.47 -22.75
CA VAL A 385 -14.55 9.46 -24.20
C VAL A 385 -13.14 8.98 -24.47
N ASN A 386 -13.03 7.83 -25.13
CA ASN A 386 -11.76 7.29 -25.58
C ASN A 386 -11.55 7.60 -27.06
N ALA A 387 -10.33 7.96 -27.44
CA ALA A 387 -9.84 7.93 -28.82
C ALA A 387 -8.67 6.95 -28.88
N MET A 388 -8.66 6.04 -29.85
CA MET A 388 -7.65 5.00 -29.99
C MET A 388 -7.28 4.81 -31.46
N PHE A 389 -5.99 4.81 -31.74
CA PHE A 389 -5.43 4.47 -33.05
C PHE A 389 -4.69 3.15 -32.96
N MET A 390 -5.07 2.19 -33.80
CA MET A 390 -4.38 0.91 -33.94
C MET A 390 -3.67 0.88 -35.29
N MET A 391 -2.38 0.62 -35.24
CA MET A 391 -1.48 0.60 -36.39
C MET A 391 -0.88 -0.80 -36.54
N ASN A 392 -0.99 -1.34 -37.75
CA ASN A 392 -0.33 -2.56 -38.14
C ASN A 392 1.21 -2.41 -38.11
N MET A 393 1.91 -3.41 -37.59
CA MET A 393 3.38 -3.44 -37.53
C MET A 393 4.00 -4.65 -38.25
N VAL A 394 3.20 -5.45 -38.95
CA VAL A 394 3.64 -6.71 -39.56
C VAL A 394 4.09 -6.45 -41.00
N ASN A 395 5.31 -6.87 -41.37
CA ASN A 395 5.69 -6.96 -42.78
C ASN A 395 4.93 -8.12 -43.43
N ARG A 396 4.06 -7.79 -44.39
CA ARG A 396 3.14 -8.71 -45.07
C ARG A 396 3.80 -9.61 -46.11
N GLU A 397 5.08 -9.41 -46.40
CA GLU A 397 5.90 -10.36 -47.15
C GLU A 397 6.23 -11.64 -46.34
N ASN A 398 5.98 -11.63 -45.03
CA ASN A 398 6.21 -12.81 -44.17
C ASN A 398 4.92 -13.62 -43.99
N PHE A 399 5.08 -14.93 -43.76
CA PHE A 399 3.97 -15.79 -43.33
C PHE A 399 3.37 -15.28 -42.02
N GLY A 400 2.07 -15.03 -42.01
CA GLY A 400 1.41 -14.47 -40.84
C GLY A 400 0.11 -13.76 -41.20
N THR A 401 -0.61 -13.38 -40.15
CA THR A 401 -1.83 -12.56 -40.27
C THR A 401 -1.57 -11.19 -39.68
N SER A 402 -2.43 -10.23 -40.01
CA SER A 402 -2.19 -8.83 -39.74
C SER A 402 -3.52 -8.11 -39.53
N PHE A 403 -3.59 -7.13 -38.63
CA PHE A 403 -4.77 -6.27 -38.50
C PHE A 403 -4.69 -5.07 -39.43
N TYR A 404 -5.83 -4.52 -39.82
CA TYR A 404 -5.88 -3.28 -40.57
C TYR A 404 -5.79 -2.08 -39.61
N ASN A 405 -5.29 -0.96 -40.13
CA ASN A 405 -5.25 0.27 -39.37
C ASN A 405 -6.67 0.74 -39.08
N GLN A 406 -6.91 1.25 -37.88
CA GLN A 406 -8.21 1.82 -37.52
C GLN A 406 -8.07 2.93 -36.49
N LEU A 407 -8.94 3.92 -36.62
CA LEU A 407 -9.11 5.00 -35.64
C LEU A 407 -10.48 4.85 -35.01
N THR A 408 -10.57 4.75 -33.69
CA THR A 408 -11.83 4.54 -32.98
C THR A 408 -12.04 5.59 -31.92
N VAL A 409 -13.22 6.20 -31.89
CA VAL A 409 -13.69 7.06 -30.80
C VAL A 409 -14.83 6.37 -30.09
N THR A 410 -14.71 6.16 -28.78
CA THR A 410 -15.69 5.44 -27.97
C THR A 410 -16.17 6.33 -26.81
N PRO A 411 -17.27 7.09 -26.99
CA PRO A 411 -18.05 7.53 -25.85
C PRO A 411 -18.55 6.31 -25.07
N ARG A 412 -18.37 6.32 -23.75
CA ARG A 412 -18.85 5.26 -22.87
C ARG A 412 -19.39 5.78 -21.55
N TRP A 413 -20.49 5.20 -21.11
CA TRP A 413 -20.92 5.26 -19.72
C TRP A 413 -20.28 4.10 -18.96
N ASP A 414 -19.57 4.37 -17.86
CA ASP A 414 -18.75 3.39 -17.16
C ASP A 414 -18.87 3.55 -15.64
N THR A 415 -19.46 2.55 -15.00
CA THR A 415 -19.64 2.47 -13.55
C THR A 415 -19.10 1.13 -13.05
N ARG A 416 -19.12 0.90 -11.73
CA ARG A 416 -18.70 -0.39 -11.17
C ARG A 416 -19.51 -1.58 -11.72
N VAL A 417 -20.83 -1.42 -11.77
CA VAL A 417 -21.77 -2.50 -12.11
C VAL A 417 -22.13 -2.49 -13.59
N PHE A 418 -22.25 -1.34 -14.22
CA PHE A 418 -22.71 -1.22 -15.59
C PHE A 418 -21.74 -0.43 -16.46
N SER A 419 -21.51 -0.88 -17.69
CA SER A 419 -20.84 -0.11 -18.73
C SER A 419 -21.57 -0.22 -20.06
N ALA A 420 -21.69 0.87 -20.79
CA ALA A 420 -22.17 0.92 -22.17
C ALA A 420 -21.23 1.79 -23.00
N GLY A 421 -20.61 1.23 -24.04
CA GLY A 421 -19.70 1.94 -24.94
C GLY A 421 -20.17 1.86 -26.38
N ILE A 422 -20.07 2.98 -27.10
CA ILE A 422 -20.41 3.08 -28.53
C ILE A 422 -19.13 3.35 -29.31
N PRO A 423 -18.42 2.31 -29.79
CA PRO A 423 -17.26 2.52 -30.64
C PRO A 423 -17.70 3.10 -31.99
N LEU A 424 -17.09 4.20 -32.41
CA LEU A 424 -17.19 4.80 -33.74
C LEU A 424 -15.82 4.65 -34.41
N THR A 425 -15.71 3.73 -35.36
CA THR A 425 -14.44 3.30 -35.94
C THR A 425 -14.35 3.69 -37.40
N TYR A 426 -13.34 4.49 -37.75
CA TYR A 426 -12.93 4.65 -39.14
C TYR A 426 -11.97 3.52 -39.51
N ASP A 427 -12.41 2.66 -40.43
CA ASP A 427 -11.62 1.52 -40.92
C ASP A 427 -10.89 1.90 -42.20
N PHE A 428 -9.56 1.84 -42.17
CA PHE A 428 -8.72 2.22 -43.31
C PHE A 428 -8.75 1.20 -44.45
N LEU A 429 -9.17 -0.05 -44.20
CA LEU A 429 -9.36 -1.03 -45.27
C LEU A 429 -10.53 -0.64 -46.17
N THR A 430 -11.67 -0.36 -45.55
CA THR A 430 -12.94 -0.14 -46.27
C THR A 430 -13.22 1.33 -46.54
N LYS A 431 -12.42 2.23 -45.95
CA LYS A 431 -12.61 3.70 -46.01
C LYS A 431 -14.01 4.11 -45.56
N SER A 432 -14.55 3.40 -44.56
CA SER A 432 -15.91 3.58 -44.06
C SER A 432 -15.96 3.79 -42.56
N LEU A 433 -17.03 4.44 -42.10
CA LEU A 433 -17.32 4.59 -40.68
C LEU A 433 -18.15 3.40 -40.20
N LYS A 434 -17.65 2.73 -39.17
CA LYS A 434 -18.30 1.66 -38.45
C LYS A 434 -18.78 2.16 -37.10
N TYR A 435 -19.86 1.57 -36.61
CA TYR A 435 -20.35 1.84 -35.27
C TYR A 435 -20.74 0.54 -34.59
N GLY A 436 -20.53 0.49 -33.27
CA GLY A 436 -20.83 -0.68 -32.47
C GLY A 436 -21.54 -0.34 -31.17
N LEU A 437 -21.80 -1.37 -30.37
CA LEU A 437 -22.34 -1.27 -29.02
C LEU A 437 -21.74 -2.39 -28.16
N GLY A 438 -21.11 -2.00 -27.05
CA GLY A 438 -20.63 -2.90 -26.01
C GLY A 438 -21.37 -2.65 -24.70
N LEU A 439 -21.88 -3.71 -24.09
CA LEU A 439 -22.60 -3.68 -22.81
C LEU A 439 -21.91 -4.60 -21.80
N ARG A 440 -21.81 -4.13 -20.55
CA ARG A 440 -21.33 -4.92 -19.41
C ARG A 440 -22.26 -4.74 -18.22
N VAL A 441 -22.64 -5.85 -17.59
CA VAL A 441 -23.36 -5.89 -16.31
C VAL A 441 -22.62 -6.83 -15.36
N GLY A 442 -22.02 -6.27 -14.32
CA GLY A 442 -21.17 -6.98 -13.37
C GLY A 442 -19.96 -7.61 -14.09
N GLY A 443 -19.94 -8.94 -14.09
CA GLY A 443 -18.93 -9.74 -14.77
C GLY A 443 -19.32 -10.25 -16.16
N PHE A 444 -20.58 -10.07 -16.57
CA PHE A 444 -21.04 -10.46 -17.90
C PHE A 444 -20.95 -9.29 -18.87
N PHE A 445 -20.59 -9.56 -20.11
CA PHE A 445 -20.59 -8.58 -21.18
C PHE A 445 -20.95 -9.21 -22.51
N LEU A 446 -21.48 -8.38 -23.41
CA LEU A 446 -21.74 -8.70 -24.79
C LEU A 446 -21.66 -7.45 -25.65
N GLY A 447 -21.46 -7.63 -26.94
CA GLY A 447 -21.51 -6.51 -27.86
C GLY A 447 -20.99 -6.83 -29.25
N SER A 448 -20.82 -5.77 -29.99
CA SER A 448 -20.29 -5.74 -31.34
C SER A 448 -19.53 -4.45 -31.52
N ASP A 449 -18.30 -4.52 -32.03
CA ASP A 449 -17.56 -3.31 -32.44
C ASP A 449 -17.97 -2.83 -33.84
N ASP A 450 -18.66 -3.66 -34.63
CA ASP A 450 -19.12 -3.38 -35.98
C ASP A 450 -20.54 -3.93 -36.19
N LEU A 451 -21.54 -3.10 -35.91
CA LEU A 451 -22.95 -3.40 -36.16
C LEU A 451 -23.35 -3.14 -37.63
N THR A 452 -22.49 -2.53 -38.45
CA THR A 452 -22.88 -2.11 -39.80
C THR A 452 -23.26 -3.28 -40.67
N GLY A 453 -22.51 -4.40 -40.62
CA GLY A 453 -22.84 -5.62 -41.34
C GLY A 453 -24.04 -6.36 -40.75
N ILE A 454 -24.23 -6.31 -39.43
CA ILE A 454 -25.40 -6.91 -38.75
C ILE A 454 -26.69 -6.20 -39.18
N LEU A 455 -26.62 -4.88 -39.40
CA LEU A 455 -27.71 -4.06 -39.90
C LEU A 455 -27.80 -4.03 -41.44
N GLY A 456 -26.94 -4.79 -42.14
CA GLY A 456 -27.05 -5.04 -43.58
C GLY A 456 -26.49 -3.94 -44.48
N ASN A 457 -25.56 -3.11 -44.01
CA ASN A 457 -24.91 -2.07 -44.81
C ASN A 457 -23.37 -2.05 -44.64
N GLY A 458 -22.78 -3.13 -44.17
CA GLY A 458 -21.39 -3.15 -43.69
C GLY A 458 -20.46 -4.08 -44.44
N TYR A 459 -19.18 -3.78 -44.33
CA TYR A 459 -18.08 -4.57 -44.87
C TYR A 459 -17.45 -5.52 -43.82
N GLY A 460 -17.93 -5.43 -42.59
CA GLY A 460 -17.63 -6.35 -41.52
C GLY A 460 -18.83 -6.45 -40.57
N ALA A 461 -18.79 -7.44 -39.71
CA ALA A 461 -19.74 -7.59 -38.62
C ALA A 461 -18.95 -7.96 -37.36
N ASN A 462 -19.53 -7.94 -36.18
CA ASN A 462 -18.86 -8.53 -35.01
C ASN A 462 -19.84 -9.03 -33.98
N PHE A 463 -19.46 -10.06 -33.26
CA PHE A 463 -20.09 -10.40 -32.01
C PHE A 463 -19.03 -10.85 -31.00
N TYR A 464 -19.15 -10.34 -29.79
CA TYR A 464 -18.43 -10.83 -28.64
C TYR A 464 -19.34 -10.97 -27.43
N MET A 465 -18.99 -11.93 -26.58
CA MET A 465 -19.56 -12.06 -25.25
C MET A 465 -18.58 -12.73 -24.30
N GLY A 466 -18.80 -12.56 -23.00
CA GLY A 466 -17.97 -13.24 -22.02
C GLY A 466 -18.47 -13.04 -20.60
N ALA A 467 -17.87 -13.84 -19.71
CA ALA A 467 -18.19 -13.84 -18.30
C ALA A 467 -16.90 -13.89 -17.47
N SER A 468 -16.86 -13.07 -16.43
CA SER A 468 -15.83 -13.08 -15.41
C SER A 468 -16.45 -12.93 -14.01
N ILE A 469 -15.68 -13.26 -12.98
CA ILE A 469 -16.04 -13.07 -11.58
C ILE A 469 -15.11 -11.98 -11.01
N PRO A 470 -15.55 -10.70 -11.01
CA PRO A 470 -14.76 -9.60 -10.47
C PRO A 470 -14.95 -9.46 -8.95
N ILE A 471 -13.86 -9.54 -8.19
CA ILE A 471 -13.82 -9.15 -6.77
C ILE A 471 -13.22 -7.75 -6.68
N ASN A 472 -14.10 -6.76 -6.53
CA ASN A 472 -13.75 -5.35 -6.52
C ASN A 472 -12.98 -4.93 -5.24
N ASN A 473 -12.06 -3.98 -5.38
CA ASN A 473 -11.54 -3.21 -4.24
C ASN A 473 -12.69 -2.41 -3.61
N LYS A 474 -12.71 -2.35 -2.28
CA LYS A 474 -13.68 -1.57 -1.50
C LYS A 474 -12.92 -0.75 -0.46
N LYS A 475 -13.36 0.49 -0.23
CA LYS A 475 -12.98 1.23 0.98
C LYS A 475 -13.45 0.39 2.19
N PRO A 476 -12.62 0.18 3.23
CA PRO A 476 -13.10 -0.47 4.45
C PRO A 476 -14.28 0.30 5.02
N LYS A 477 -15.21 -0.43 5.65
CA LYS A 477 -16.35 0.20 6.32
C LYS A 477 -15.89 0.76 7.66
N ASP A 478 -16.44 1.91 7.99
CA ASP A 478 -16.25 2.70 9.19
C ASP A 478 -17.65 3.28 9.48
N SER A 479 -18.26 2.83 10.57
CA SER A 479 -19.69 2.97 10.86
C SER A 479 -20.01 4.28 11.57
N ASP A 480 -19.19 4.67 12.55
CA ASP A 480 -19.30 5.91 13.32
C ASP A 480 -18.44 7.04 12.73
N GLY A 481 -17.51 6.73 11.82
CA GLY A 481 -16.73 7.70 11.07
C GLY A 481 -15.55 8.27 11.86
N ASP A 482 -15.00 7.50 12.79
CA ASP A 482 -13.88 7.90 13.65
C ASP A 482 -12.49 7.64 13.00
N GLY A 483 -12.47 7.02 11.81
CA GLY A 483 -11.23 6.68 11.11
C GLY A 483 -10.67 5.31 11.50
N VAL A 484 -11.36 4.50 12.29
CA VAL A 484 -11.05 3.11 12.57
C VAL A 484 -12.02 2.21 11.81
N SER A 485 -11.50 1.24 11.06
CA SER A 485 -12.38 0.36 10.30
C SER A 485 -13.16 -0.57 11.23
N ASN A 486 -14.42 -0.90 10.91
CA ASN A 486 -15.27 -1.84 11.67
C ASN A 486 -14.62 -3.21 11.96
N LYS A 487 -13.57 -3.57 11.21
CA LYS A 487 -12.81 -4.80 11.42
C LYS A 487 -11.85 -4.69 12.61
N LYS A 488 -11.28 -3.51 12.85
CA LYS A 488 -10.32 -3.23 13.91
C LYS A 488 -10.92 -2.44 15.08
N ASP A 489 -12.09 -1.86 14.84
CA ASP A 489 -12.84 -1.08 15.79
C ASP A 489 -13.54 -1.99 16.82
N LYS A 490 -13.24 -1.74 18.10
CA LYS A 490 -13.84 -2.41 19.25
C LYS A 490 -15.21 -1.81 19.58
N CYS A 491 -15.44 -0.52 19.31
CA CYS A 491 -16.62 0.25 19.65
C CYS A 491 -17.34 0.77 18.40
N LYS A 492 -17.64 -0.12 17.45
CA LYS A 492 -18.15 0.12 16.07
C LYS A 492 -19.28 1.13 15.83
N ASN A 493 -19.95 1.64 16.85
CA ASN A 493 -21.04 2.61 16.72
C ASN A 493 -20.79 3.87 17.56
N GLU A 494 -19.63 4.01 18.17
CA GLU A 494 -19.26 5.09 19.07
C GLU A 494 -17.90 5.61 18.65
N LYS A 495 -17.80 6.91 18.40
CA LYS A 495 -16.55 7.48 17.91
C LYS A 495 -15.46 7.38 18.96
N GLY A 496 -14.31 6.85 18.58
CA GLY A 496 -13.13 6.82 19.41
C GLY A 496 -11.86 7.29 18.73
N VAL A 497 -10.74 6.88 19.31
CA VAL A 497 -9.40 7.16 18.79
C VAL A 497 -8.71 5.87 18.39
N TRP A 498 -7.72 5.97 17.49
CA TRP A 498 -7.02 4.79 16.97
C TRP A 498 -6.25 4.04 18.06
N GLU A 499 -5.68 4.76 19.02
CA GLU A 499 -4.94 4.27 20.18
C GLU A 499 -5.78 3.28 21.00
N GLU A 500 -7.07 3.59 21.17
CA GLU A 500 -8.06 2.77 21.88
C GLU A 500 -8.89 1.87 20.94
N ARG A 501 -8.40 1.66 19.71
CA ARG A 501 -9.06 0.81 18.71
C ARG A 501 -10.51 1.23 18.44
N GLY A 502 -10.74 2.52 18.29
CA GLY A 502 -12.05 3.10 17.96
C GLY A 502 -12.98 3.25 19.15
N CYS A 503 -12.51 3.00 20.38
CA CYS A 503 -13.29 3.31 21.57
C CYS A 503 -13.05 4.75 22.05
N PRO A 504 -14.10 5.40 22.58
CA PRO A 504 -13.93 6.69 23.25
C PRO A 504 -12.96 6.53 24.42
N ASN A 505 -12.13 7.55 24.62
CA ASN A 505 -11.38 7.76 25.84
C ASN A 505 -12.00 8.99 26.51
N PRO A 506 -13.09 8.81 27.28
CA PRO A 506 -13.78 9.93 27.90
C PRO A 506 -12.90 10.61 28.96
N ASP A 507 -13.31 11.83 29.29
CA ASP A 507 -12.91 12.63 30.44
C ASP A 507 -14.23 12.87 31.17
N LYS A 508 -14.55 11.98 32.11
CA LYS A 508 -15.89 11.82 32.67
C LYS A 508 -16.25 12.95 33.64
N ASP A 509 -15.28 13.47 34.37
CA ASP A 509 -15.45 14.57 35.31
C ASP A 509 -15.04 15.93 34.75
N GLY A 510 -14.37 15.97 33.59
CA GLY A 510 -14.13 17.17 32.80
C GLY A 510 -12.94 18.00 33.28
N ASP A 511 -11.97 17.40 33.96
CA ASP A 511 -10.82 18.11 34.53
C ASP A 511 -9.65 18.29 33.52
N GLY A 512 -9.78 17.66 32.34
CA GLY A 512 -8.80 17.72 31.26
C GLY A 512 -7.68 16.69 31.35
N VAL A 513 -7.77 15.71 32.26
CA VAL A 513 -7.10 14.42 32.26
C VAL A 513 -8.10 13.38 31.72
N LEU A 514 -7.66 12.44 30.87
CA LEU A 514 -8.57 11.43 30.31
C LEU A 514 -8.72 10.28 31.32
N ASP A 515 -9.88 9.62 31.42
CA ASP A 515 -10.19 8.57 32.39
C ASP A 515 -9.11 7.46 32.51
N LYS A 516 -8.39 7.20 31.42
CA LYS A 516 -7.30 6.22 31.39
C LYS A 516 -6.04 6.67 32.14
N ASP A 517 -5.77 7.96 32.10
CA ASP A 517 -4.60 8.62 32.69
C ASP A 517 -4.96 9.32 34.02
N ASP A 518 -6.23 9.24 34.42
CA ASP A 518 -6.80 9.83 35.62
C ASP A 518 -6.88 8.79 36.77
N LYS A 519 -6.28 9.12 37.92
CA LYS A 519 -6.35 8.30 39.14
C LYS A 519 -7.69 8.43 39.87
N CYS A 520 -8.44 9.49 39.60
CA CYS A 520 -9.74 9.80 40.18
C CYS A 520 -10.84 10.09 39.11
N PRO A 521 -11.16 9.16 38.17
CA PRO A 521 -12.00 9.41 36.98
C PRO A 521 -13.47 9.84 37.21
N ASP A 522 -13.89 9.94 38.46
CA ASP A 522 -15.25 10.32 38.87
C ASP A 522 -15.30 11.68 39.56
N VAL A 523 -14.15 12.31 39.84
CA VAL A 523 -14.02 13.51 40.67
C VAL A 523 -12.93 14.41 40.10
N ALA A 524 -13.37 15.51 39.51
CA ALA A 524 -12.48 16.45 38.84
C ALA A 524 -11.33 16.90 39.74
N GLY A 525 -10.10 16.76 39.25
CA GLY A 525 -8.88 17.07 39.96
C GLY A 525 -7.91 17.98 39.22
N SER A 526 -6.66 17.97 39.66
CA SER A 526 -5.58 18.75 39.05
C SER A 526 -4.70 17.86 38.17
N LYS A 527 -4.17 18.44 37.08
CA LYS A 527 -3.20 17.73 36.23
C LYS A 527 -1.90 17.39 36.95
N THR A 528 -1.54 18.17 37.97
CA THR A 528 -0.35 17.95 38.79
C THR A 528 -0.52 16.77 39.73
N ALA A 529 -1.73 16.49 40.18
CA ALA A 529 -2.10 15.35 41.00
C ALA A 529 -2.75 14.20 40.20
N GLU A 530 -2.39 14.04 38.92
CA GLU A 530 -2.84 12.95 38.04
C GLU A 530 -4.38 12.79 37.98
N GLY A 531 -5.12 13.90 37.98
CA GLY A 531 -6.59 13.94 37.88
C GLY A 531 -7.32 13.84 39.23
N CYS A 532 -6.59 13.79 40.34
CA CYS A 532 -7.19 13.80 41.68
C CYS A 532 -7.33 15.21 42.27
N PRO A 533 -8.31 15.42 43.18
CA PRO A 533 -8.41 16.65 43.96
C PRO A 533 -7.10 16.96 44.71
N ASP A 534 -6.73 18.23 44.67
CA ASP A 534 -5.48 18.79 45.18
C ASP A 534 -5.82 20.22 45.61
N THR A 535 -6.20 20.34 46.89
CA THR A 535 -6.90 21.52 47.43
C THR A 535 -5.97 22.72 47.60
N ASP A 536 -4.70 22.51 47.91
CA ASP A 536 -3.70 23.55 48.08
C ASP A 536 -2.73 23.71 46.89
N LEU A 537 -2.85 22.84 45.88
CA LEU A 537 -2.13 22.89 44.61
C LEU A 537 -0.63 22.67 44.72
N ASP A 538 -0.20 21.86 45.68
CA ASP A 538 1.21 21.51 45.89
C ASP A 538 1.70 20.34 45.01
N GLY A 539 0.76 19.65 44.35
CA GLY A 539 1.00 18.51 43.46
C GLY A 539 0.89 17.15 44.12
N VAL A 540 0.48 17.06 45.39
CA VAL A 540 0.08 15.84 46.08
C VAL A 540 -1.45 15.80 46.14
N ALA A 541 -2.05 14.66 45.83
CA ALA A 541 -3.51 14.54 45.90
C ALA A 541 -3.99 14.58 47.36
N ASP A 542 -5.17 15.17 47.63
CA ASP A 542 -5.75 15.30 48.98
C ASP A 542 -5.80 13.97 49.77
N ALA A 543 -5.92 12.84 49.06
CA ALA A 543 -5.97 11.51 49.65
C ALA A 543 -4.59 10.97 50.08
N GLU A 544 -3.52 11.48 49.48
CA GLU A 544 -2.12 11.13 49.74
C GLU A 544 -1.37 12.23 50.52
N ASP A 545 -2.01 13.39 50.68
CA ASP A 545 -1.52 14.55 51.40
C ASP A 545 -1.84 14.47 52.90
N ARG A 546 -0.82 14.65 53.74
CA ARG A 546 -0.96 14.72 55.21
C ARG A 546 -1.39 16.10 55.69
N CYS A 547 -1.24 17.12 54.86
CA CYS A 547 -1.59 18.51 55.10
C CYS A 547 -2.45 19.10 53.96
N PRO A 548 -3.65 18.55 53.63
CA PRO A 548 -4.42 18.85 52.41
C PRO A 548 -4.90 20.30 52.19
N THR A 549 -4.50 21.23 53.04
CA THR A 549 -4.89 22.64 52.97
C THR A 549 -3.71 23.60 53.05
N GLU A 550 -2.49 23.06 53.18
CA GLU A 550 -1.26 23.81 53.38
C GLU A 550 -0.16 23.26 52.47
N ALA A 551 0.09 23.97 51.37
CA ALA A 551 0.99 23.50 50.33
C ALA A 551 2.38 23.11 50.87
N GLY A 552 2.77 21.87 50.62
CA GLY A 552 4.03 21.31 51.06
C GLY A 552 4.86 20.67 49.95
N ALA A 553 5.94 20.03 50.36
CA ALA A 553 6.78 19.31 49.41
C ALA A 553 6.26 17.86 49.23
N PRO A 554 6.26 17.30 48.00
CA PRO A 554 5.92 15.89 47.80
C PRO A 554 6.81 14.92 48.60
N GLY A 555 8.06 15.31 48.88
CA GLY A 555 8.98 14.54 49.73
C GLY A 555 8.56 14.44 51.20
N LEU A 556 7.69 15.35 51.66
CA LEU A 556 7.14 15.42 53.01
C LEU A 556 5.63 15.08 53.03
N GLN A 557 5.15 14.38 51.99
CA GLN A 557 3.74 13.99 51.84
C GLN A 557 2.78 15.18 51.92
N GLY A 558 3.15 16.27 51.24
CA GLY A 558 2.33 17.47 51.08
C GLY A 558 2.34 18.41 52.29
N CYS A 559 3.19 18.16 53.29
CA CYS A 559 3.32 19.07 54.43
C CYS A 559 4.40 20.15 54.24
N PRO A 560 4.19 21.36 54.78
CA PRO A 560 5.19 22.43 54.80
C PRO A 560 6.35 22.11 55.75
N ASP A 561 7.49 22.72 55.48
CA ASP A 561 8.72 22.68 56.27
C ASP A 561 9.29 24.11 56.28
N ARG A 562 8.96 24.86 57.34
CA ARG A 562 9.17 26.31 57.43
C ARG A 562 10.63 26.69 57.59
N ASP A 563 11.42 25.90 58.30
CA ASP A 563 12.84 26.17 58.55
C ASP A 563 13.79 25.38 57.64
N SER A 564 13.23 24.51 56.80
CA SER A 564 13.91 23.74 55.76
C SER A 564 14.95 22.75 56.31
N ASP A 565 14.69 22.17 57.48
CA ASP A 565 15.57 21.17 58.10
C ASP A 565 15.29 19.71 57.64
N GLY A 566 14.21 19.51 56.87
CA GLY A 566 13.80 18.23 56.33
C GLY A 566 12.81 17.45 57.21
N VAL A 567 12.33 18.04 58.30
CA VAL A 567 11.21 17.56 59.12
C VAL A 567 9.99 18.43 58.79
N ALA A 568 8.85 17.80 58.48
CA ALA A 568 7.62 18.56 58.26
C ALA A 568 7.19 19.27 59.54
N ASP A 569 6.62 20.48 59.44
CA ASP A 569 6.13 21.26 60.58
C ASP A 569 5.21 20.47 61.52
N LEU A 570 4.45 19.52 60.96
CA LEU A 570 3.54 18.63 61.69
C LEU A 570 4.28 17.64 62.60
N ASP A 571 5.50 17.26 62.23
CA ASP A 571 6.37 16.31 62.92
C ASP A 571 7.54 17.01 63.66
N ASP A 572 7.65 18.33 63.53
CA ASP A 572 8.71 19.17 64.08
C ASP A 572 8.33 19.76 65.46
N ALA A 573 9.19 19.58 66.45
CA ALA A 573 9.05 20.15 67.79
C ALA A 573 9.56 21.60 67.88
N CYS A 574 10.35 22.05 66.90
CA CYS A 574 10.90 23.39 66.74
C CYS A 574 10.67 23.97 65.32
N PRO A 575 9.42 24.11 64.81
CA PRO A 575 9.10 24.38 63.39
C PRO A 575 9.60 25.71 62.78
N ASP A 576 10.31 26.53 63.54
CA ASP A 576 10.83 27.83 63.11
C ASP A 576 12.37 27.90 63.27
N VAL A 577 13.02 26.83 63.72
CA VAL A 577 14.45 26.77 64.03
C VAL A 577 15.03 25.42 63.62
N ALA A 578 15.74 25.43 62.49
CA ALA A 578 16.27 24.22 61.89
C ALA A 578 17.08 23.36 62.87
N GLY A 579 16.76 22.08 62.92
CA GLY A 579 17.40 21.10 63.78
C GLY A 579 17.69 19.78 63.09
N LEU A 580 17.85 18.73 63.90
CA LEU A 580 18.13 17.39 63.40
C LEU A 580 16.89 16.51 63.54
N ALA A 581 16.62 15.69 62.52
CA ALA A 581 15.50 14.74 62.55
C ALA A 581 15.52 13.79 63.78
N GLN A 582 16.70 13.46 64.31
CA GLN A 582 16.83 12.64 65.52
C GLN A 582 16.25 13.32 66.78
N TYR A 583 16.16 14.64 66.78
CA TYR A 583 15.60 15.49 67.84
C TYR A 583 14.27 16.13 67.43
N LYS A 584 13.57 15.52 66.46
CA LYS A 584 12.29 16.03 65.92
C LYS A 584 12.40 17.49 65.47
N GLY A 585 13.45 17.83 64.72
CA GLY A 585 13.64 19.15 64.14
C GLY A 585 14.18 20.22 65.08
N CYS A 586 14.57 19.86 66.31
CA CYS A 586 15.23 20.80 67.22
C CYS A 586 16.77 20.76 67.12
N PRO A 587 17.46 21.90 67.29
CA PRO A 587 18.92 21.97 67.37
C PRO A 587 19.46 21.40 68.69
N ASP A 588 20.74 21.04 68.69
CA ASP A 588 21.56 20.62 69.83
C ASP A 588 22.87 21.42 69.74
N SER A 589 22.87 22.58 70.38
CA SER A 589 23.85 23.65 70.14
C SER A 589 25.23 23.33 70.73
N ASP A 590 25.31 22.54 71.80
CA ASP A 590 26.57 22.14 72.45
C ASP A 590 26.95 20.65 72.24
N ASN A 591 26.12 19.88 71.54
CA ASN A 591 26.32 18.49 71.15
C ASN A 591 26.46 17.53 72.34
N ASP A 592 25.72 17.78 73.42
CA ASP A 592 25.72 16.91 74.60
C ASP A 592 24.74 15.73 74.53
N GLY A 593 23.87 15.73 73.50
CA GLY A 593 22.88 14.69 73.26
C GLY A 593 21.46 15.05 73.70
N ILE A 594 21.23 16.28 74.18
CA ILE A 594 19.93 16.83 74.55
C ILE A 594 19.63 18.01 73.62
N SER A 595 18.43 18.07 73.06
CA SER A 595 18.07 19.21 72.19
C SER A 595 17.84 20.48 73.00
N ASP A 596 18.10 21.65 72.41
CA ASP A 596 18.06 22.96 73.07
C ASP A 596 16.71 23.25 73.77
N ASN A 597 15.62 22.66 73.28
CA ASN A 597 14.27 22.80 73.86
C ASN A 597 14.06 21.94 75.13
N GLU A 598 14.89 20.90 75.32
CA GLU A 598 14.88 20.00 76.48
C GLU A 598 16.09 20.23 77.41
N ASP A 599 17.11 20.98 76.97
CA ASP A 599 18.33 21.31 77.71
C ASP A 599 18.16 22.56 78.61
N LYS A 600 18.60 22.48 79.87
CA LYS A 600 18.64 23.61 80.81
C LYS A 600 19.83 24.53 80.60
N CYS A 601 20.88 24.05 79.95
CA CYS A 601 22.09 24.77 79.61
C CYS A 601 22.46 24.62 78.12
N PRO A 602 21.64 25.10 77.14
CA PRO A 602 21.77 24.84 75.70
C PRO A 602 23.07 25.26 75.00
N ASN A 603 24.05 25.80 75.71
CA ASN A 603 25.32 26.27 75.15
C ASN A 603 26.53 25.75 75.95
N ALA A 604 26.32 24.82 76.89
CA ALA A 604 27.34 24.31 77.78
C ALA A 604 27.08 22.83 78.05
N ALA A 605 27.81 21.97 77.34
CA ALA A 605 27.57 20.54 77.35
C ALA A 605 27.58 19.93 78.76
N GLY A 606 26.53 19.19 79.10
CA GLY A 606 26.38 18.48 80.34
C GLY A 606 25.87 17.04 80.17
N PRO A 607 25.93 16.22 81.23
CA PRO A 607 25.31 14.90 81.18
C PRO A 607 23.79 15.00 81.27
N ILE A 608 23.08 14.03 80.67
CA ILE A 608 21.62 13.84 80.82
C ILE A 608 21.20 13.81 82.30
N ALA A 609 22.06 13.27 83.19
CA ALA A 609 21.80 13.24 84.62
C ALA A 609 21.62 14.63 85.27
N ASN A 610 22.21 15.66 84.65
CA ASN A 610 22.16 17.06 85.08
C ASN A 610 21.31 17.94 84.13
N GLU A 611 20.40 17.33 83.37
CA GLU A 611 19.52 18.05 82.43
C GLU A 611 20.30 18.95 81.43
N GLY A 612 21.48 18.48 81.00
CA GLY A 612 22.36 19.15 80.03
C GLY A 612 23.32 20.19 80.61
N CYS A 613 23.40 20.33 81.94
CA CYS A 613 24.31 21.29 82.57
C CYS A 613 25.63 20.64 83.08
N PRO A 614 26.80 21.30 82.90
CA PRO A 614 28.08 20.81 83.38
C PRO A 614 28.18 20.86 84.90
N ASP A 615 29.10 20.08 85.47
CA ASP A 615 29.51 20.10 86.88
C ASP A 615 31.05 20.19 86.89
N THR A 616 31.56 21.41 86.97
CA THR A 616 32.97 21.74 86.72
C THR A 616 33.88 21.22 87.83
N ASP A 617 33.42 21.20 89.08
CA ASP A 617 34.22 20.76 90.23
C ASP A 617 33.89 19.35 90.74
N ASN A 618 32.89 18.70 90.14
CA ASN A 618 32.45 17.34 90.41
C ASN A 618 31.96 17.12 91.84
N ASP A 619 31.33 18.12 92.45
CA ASP A 619 30.73 18.00 93.79
C ASP A 619 29.30 17.43 93.78
N GLY A 620 28.74 17.21 92.58
CA GLY A 620 27.41 16.63 92.36
C GLY A 620 26.30 17.68 92.23
N ILE A 621 26.64 18.96 92.13
CA ILE A 621 25.71 20.07 91.85
C ILE A 621 26.11 20.69 90.51
N ALA A 622 25.17 20.72 89.54
CA ALA A 622 25.44 21.34 88.26
C ALA A 622 25.81 22.84 88.41
N ASP A 623 26.68 23.36 87.55
CA ASP A 623 27.23 24.72 87.61
C ASP A 623 26.15 25.81 87.65
N ASN A 624 25.00 25.57 87.01
CA ASN A 624 23.86 26.49 87.02
C ASN A 624 23.13 26.56 88.38
N LEU A 625 23.36 25.58 89.26
CA LEU A 625 22.80 25.45 90.60
C LEU A 625 23.87 25.58 91.71
N ASP A 626 25.15 25.60 91.35
CA ASP A 626 26.29 25.76 92.27
C ASP A 626 26.67 27.24 92.48
N LYS A 627 26.84 27.66 93.75
CA LYS A 627 27.33 29.01 94.09
C LYS A 627 28.85 29.14 94.00
N CYS A 628 29.57 28.03 94.05
CA CYS A 628 31.00 27.94 93.94
C CYS A 628 31.45 26.96 92.83
N PRO A 629 31.05 27.13 91.54
CA PRO A 629 31.19 26.14 90.44
C PRO A 629 32.60 25.59 90.13
N THR A 630 33.63 26.06 90.81
CA THR A 630 35.03 25.67 90.56
C THR A 630 35.72 25.13 91.82
N VAL A 631 35.00 25.03 92.94
CA VAL A 631 35.56 24.65 94.24
C VAL A 631 34.61 23.69 94.95
N PRO A 632 34.97 22.39 95.07
CA PRO A 632 34.02 21.38 95.54
C PRO A 632 33.46 21.70 96.92
N GLY A 633 32.14 21.66 97.05
CA GLY A 633 31.47 21.88 98.31
C GLY A 633 30.51 20.77 98.67
N THR A 634 29.48 21.14 99.42
CA THR A 634 28.44 20.19 99.84
C THR A 634 27.08 20.74 99.46
N THR A 635 26.12 19.83 99.24
CA THR A 635 24.72 20.17 98.97
C THR A 635 24.11 21.06 100.06
N ASN A 636 24.51 20.88 101.32
CA ASN A 636 24.05 21.71 102.44
C ASN A 636 24.50 23.18 102.33
N ASN A 637 25.62 23.42 101.65
CA ASN A 637 26.20 24.75 101.48
C ASN A 637 26.20 25.21 100.02
N TYR A 638 25.26 24.72 99.21
CA TYR A 638 25.06 25.13 97.82
C TYR A 638 26.35 25.07 96.98
N GLY A 639 27.13 24.01 97.18
CA GLY A 639 28.37 23.72 96.47
C GLY A 639 29.61 24.50 96.95
N CYS A 640 29.53 25.18 98.09
CA CYS A 640 30.70 25.83 98.71
C CYS A 640 31.32 25.03 99.90
N PRO A 641 32.63 25.14 100.19
CA PRO A 641 33.29 24.47 101.32
C PRO A 641 32.80 24.91 102.71
N GLU A 642 32.73 24.00 103.70
CA GLU A 642 32.36 24.32 105.09
C GLU A 642 33.57 24.50 106.04
N VAL A 643 33.51 25.47 106.96
CA VAL A 643 34.54 25.71 108.01
C VAL A 643 34.42 24.70 109.16
N SER A 644 35.49 23.95 109.45
CA SER A 644 35.49 22.88 110.47
C SER A 644 35.22 23.36 111.91
N VAL A 645 34.60 22.49 112.71
CA VAL A 645 34.24 22.75 114.12
C VAL A 645 35.47 23.01 115.01
N GLU A 646 36.60 22.38 114.71
CA GLU A 646 37.86 22.53 115.45
C GLU A 646 38.40 23.97 115.34
N VAL A 647 38.30 24.57 114.15
CA VAL A 647 38.74 25.95 113.87
C VAL A 647 37.86 26.97 114.60
N LYS A 648 36.54 26.74 114.65
CA LYS A 648 35.60 27.59 115.41
C LYS A 648 35.90 27.61 116.91
N LYS A 649 36.21 26.46 117.52
CA LYS A 649 36.58 26.39 118.95
C LYS A 649 37.89 27.12 119.23
N ARG A 650 38.86 27.01 118.33
CA ARG A 650 40.19 27.62 118.48
C ARG A 650 40.13 29.15 118.40
N LEU A 651 39.30 29.69 117.49
CA LEU A 651 39.00 31.12 117.40
C LEU A 651 38.36 31.67 118.69
N ALA A 652 37.39 30.94 119.27
CA ALA A 652 36.73 31.35 120.52
C ALA A 652 37.70 31.39 121.71
N PHE A 653 38.58 30.40 121.85
CA PHE A 653 39.59 30.38 122.90
C PHE A 653 40.57 31.56 122.78
N ALA A 654 41.11 31.79 121.57
CA ALA A 654 42.05 32.87 121.33
C ALA A 654 41.46 34.25 121.68
N ALA A 655 40.17 34.47 121.39
CA ALA A 655 39.46 35.72 121.73
C ALA A 655 39.31 35.94 123.25
N THR A 656 39.02 34.89 124.03
CA THR A 656 38.88 35.01 125.51
C THR A 656 40.20 35.22 126.25
N ALA A 657 41.33 34.82 125.65
CA ALA A 657 42.64 34.91 126.27
C ALA A 657 43.32 36.29 126.10
N ILE A 658 42.68 37.23 125.39
CA ILE A 658 43.21 38.57 125.17
C ILE A 658 43.19 39.34 126.50
N GLN A 659 44.37 39.69 126.99
CA GLN A 659 44.55 40.47 128.21
C GLN A 659 44.71 41.96 127.93
N PHE A 660 44.15 42.76 128.83
CA PHE A 660 44.19 44.22 128.82
C PHE A 660 44.90 44.75 130.09
N ASP A 661 45.43 45.98 130.03
CA ASP A 661 45.88 46.68 131.23
C ASP A 661 44.71 47.03 132.14
N LEU A 662 44.91 46.95 133.47
CA LEU A 662 43.83 47.13 134.44
C LEU A 662 43.13 48.49 134.27
N GLY A 663 41.81 48.46 134.05
CA GLY A 663 40.98 49.65 133.84
C GLY A 663 41.24 50.40 132.52
N LYS A 664 41.89 49.77 131.53
CA LYS A 664 42.18 50.37 130.21
C LYS A 664 41.88 49.39 129.08
N ALA A 665 41.49 49.92 127.93
CA ALA A 665 41.34 49.15 126.69
C ALA A 665 42.68 48.90 125.96
N SER A 666 43.83 49.19 126.58
CA SER A 666 45.14 48.87 125.99
C SER A 666 45.44 47.38 126.11
N ILE A 667 45.53 46.70 124.97
CA ILE A 667 45.88 45.28 124.91
C ILE A 667 47.33 45.09 125.37
N LYS A 668 47.55 44.15 126.29
CA LYS A 668 48.90 43.81 126.73
C LYS A 668 49.68 43.18 125.58
N LYS A 669 50.96 43.54 125.45
CA LYS A 669 51.85 42.97 124.42
C LYS A 669 51.91 41.44 124.43
N THR A 670 51.64 40.80 125.58
CA THR A 670 51.54 39.35 125.71
C THR A 670 50.43 38.73 124.85
N SER A 671 49.38 39.49 124.52
CA SER A 671 48.22 39.02 123.74
C SER A 671 48.43 39.12 122.22
N TYR A 672 49.47 39.80 121.73
CA TYR A 672 49.65 40.06 120.29
C TYR A 672 49.85 38.78 119.48
N LYS A 673 50.59 37.80 120.02
CA LYS A 673 50.80 36.51 119.35
C LYS A 673 49.49 35.74 119.12
N LEU A 674 48.50 35.93 119.99
CA LEU A 674 47.17 35.31 119.84
C LEU A 674 46.35 36.05 118.77
N LEU A 675 46.46 37.37 118.67
CA LEU A 675 45.79 38.16 117.64
C LEU A 675 46.29 37.83 116.23
N ASP A 676 47.60 37.62 116.05
CA ASP A 676 48.17 37.21 114.76
C ASP A 676 47.60 35.86 114.27
N GLU A 677 47.32 34.92 115.19
CA GLU A 677 46.69 33.63 114.87
C GLU A 677 45.24 33.80 114.41
N VAL A 678 44.47 34.70 115.06
CA VAL A 678 43.09 35.03 114.64
C VAL A 678 43.07 35.62 113.22
N VAL A 679 44.00 36.53 112.90
CA VAL A 679 44.11 37.15 111.57
C VAL A 679 44.45 36.12 110.49
N SER A 680 45.33 35.16 110.78
CA SER A 680 45.68 34.09 109.82
C SER A 680 44.46 33.27 109.41
N ILE A 681 43.59 32.91 110.37
CA ILE A 681 42.40 32.10 110.11
C ILE A 681 41.37 32.89 109.30
N LEU A 682 41.16 34.18 109.61
CA LEU A 682 40.22 35.03 108.86
C LEU A 682 40.64 35.24 107.39
N ASN A 683 41.95 35.20 107.08
CA ASN A 683 42.43 35.27 105.70
C ASN A 683 42.21 33.98 104.91
N GLU A 684 42.21 32.83 105.59
CA GLU A 684 41.96 31.51 104.97
C GLU A 684 40.48 31.34 104.61
N TYR A 685 39.58 31.83 105.44
CA TYR A 685 38.12 31.74 105.25
C TYR A 685 37.51 33.12 105.01
N LYS A 686 37.69 33.65 103.80
CA LYS A 686 37.30 35.04 103.45
C LYS A 686 35.79 35.33 103.58
N ASP A 687 34.96 34.30 103.47
CA ASP A 687 33.51 34.43 103.61
C ASP A 687 33.04 34.29 105.07
N TYR A 688 33.96 34.07 106.02
CA TYR A 688 33.66 33.92 107.44
C TYR A 688 33.65 35.27 108.17
N ASN A 689 32.47 35.69 108.63
CA ASN A 689 32.30 36.92 109.40
C ASN A 689 32.38 36.66 110.92
N MET A 690 33.12 37.52 111.64
CA MET A 690 33.26 37.46 113.11
C MET A 690 32.84 38.79 113.76
N THR A 691 32.11 38.70 114.88
CA THR A 691 31.77 39.82 115.77
C THR A 691 32.78 39.92 116.92
N ILE A 692 33.21 41.14 117.28
CA ILE A 692 34.13 41.40 118.39
C ILE A 692 33.39 42.16 119.48
N ASP A 693 33.18 41.51 120.62
CA ASP A 693 32.48 42.08 121.78
C ASP A 693 33.43 42.24 122.98
N GLY A 694 33.28 43.33 123.73
CA GLY A 694 34.01 43.58 124.97
C GLY A 694 33.16 43.30 126.20
N TYR A 695 33.75 42.65 127.20
CA TYR A 695 33.08 42.33 128.47
C TYR A 695 33.93 42.79 129.65
N THR A 696 33.29 43.34 130.67
CA THR A 696 33.92 43.67 131.97
C THR A 696 33.25 42.88 133.08
N ASP A 697 33.81 42.95 134.29
CA ASP A 697 33.05 42.59 135.48
C ASP A 697 32.05 43.72 135.84
N ASN A 698 31.25 43.50 136.87
CA ASN A 698 30.27 44.48 137.35
C ASN A 698 30.82 45.38 138.45
N THR A 699 32.15 45.51 138.56
CA THR A 699 32.80 46.29 139.63
C THR A 699 33.09 47.69 139.13
N GLY A 700 32.36 48.68 139.64
CA GLY A 700 32.56 50.08 139.27
C GLY A 700 31.27 50.76 138.83
N ASP A 701 31.41 51.90 138.18
CA ASP A 701 30.31 52.61 137.56
C ASP A 701 30.00 51.95 136.22
N ASP A 702 28.75 51.52 135.99
CA ASP A 702 28.32 50.86 134.75
C ASP A 702 28.63 51.70 133.50
N ALA A 703 28.68 53.04 133.61
CA ALA A 703 29.07 53.89 132.48
C ALA A 703 30.57 53.86 132.16
N LYS A 704 31.39 53.31 133.07
CA LYS A 704 32.85 53.18 132.93
C LYS A 704 33.30 51.75 132.61
N ASN A 705 32.46 50.76 132.90
CA ASN A 705 32.57 49.37 132.47
C ASN A 705 32.12 49.26 131.01
#